data_AF-M5BVE0-F1
#
_entry.id   AF-M5BVE0-F1
#
_cell.length_a   1.000
_cell.length_b   1.000
_cell.length_c   1.000
_cell.angle_alpha   90.00
_cell.angle_beta   90.00
_cell.angle_gamma   90.00
#
_symmetry.space_group_name_H-M   'P 1'
#
loop_
_entity.id
_entity.type
_entity.pdbx_description
1 polymer ?
#
loop_
_entity_poly.entity_id
_entity_poly.type
_entity_poly.pdbx_seq_one_letter_code
_entity_poly.pdbx_strand_id
1 'polypeptide(L)'
;MIRIPELSEATLSTWHSFIETLLIVDAVSLLGVTTATIVRHWNDITPKAKEWAIKILEYLIVNNGRDIRQHIDSVVSFSPVDDLRRYNKPIKQLRTSSKDHLEVLLARCRNENMNVAVQSVEELKAYLLKHRATIEGYMVGDVFSPWLGRTMKVLFEAACREGDGCEALHKIAYECIGMVGALDPDRLDIQHGGQDQMVMHNFENEEETVWFILNLISDVLVSAFRSTTDLKYQRHLAYAIQELLKQCGFTNSLVKTGSQSVPTKIRTRWKNLSPEVIETVGPLLEGRFTIQSKPPIIPQFPIYSHSPTYREWIQTWTAYLISCVKNVNAAKIFEVFRPTIRNQDVRVAKQILPHLIIAISQSEEDFSHITQELVTVLRDQIDSADSVSTPRKTLSAQTVFDLMDQLNRWIRNKNQEAVRKRSELRRGRHNVKDLAGHPAVATLEYQRAKVESLLSTIDNELLSNAAFRCRAFARSLMSFEKEIVAKREQQKTEQELQPLYERLHEIYANLDEPDGMEGVSKLVISPSLEQQIRGHEMTGRWTSAQSCWEIQLQQEPNNLEPHIGLLRCLRNLGHNDAMKTHIHGVLSNHPTWESQLADFAVEGAWTLGDLEAVKRLTSNHQRQSPEMTLGRLLLSAQKDARKEFDTILENARRVFGGVITANGSVSYRRSYEAVLHLHMAREIESIYQAGNFLNAAVDNSNNNYPAMARATLDNLTSSLEKRFKSLLPTFRIQEPVLSMRRTAFNLFSGKVSEIRGEIGQTWLTSSKIAIKASHFQTAYSSILQAQRNETAFSFIQGCKLTKALGEPLRALQEITHAVENPPNFDLNKPGSSNPSRQLMAKALLLRARWTHEADRYESNEVINRFAAASKMLEQWESPHFRLGQYYDDAFKNMDAQTQISQYVYDDSSETPP
;
A
#
# COMPACT_ATOMS: atom_id res chain seq x y z
N MET A 1 15.19 19.92 25.07
CA MET A 1 16.03 20.97 25.66
C MET A 1 16.56 21.96 24.63
N ILE A 2 17.12 21.52 23.49
CA ILE A 2 17.65 22.43 22.44
C ILE A 2 16.59 23.43 21.89
N ARG A 3 15.30 23.06 21.87
CA ARG A 3 14.19 23.95 21.47
C ARG A 3 13.89 25.09 22.45
N ILE A 4 14.37 24.99 23.69
CA ILE A 4 14.11 25.99 24.73
C ILE A 4 15.24 27.02 24.64
N PRO A 5 14.97 28.29 24.27
CA PRO A 5 16.01 29.28 23.98
C PRO A 5 17.02 29.43 25.13
N GLU A 6 16.51 29.48 26.37
CA GLU A 6 17.29 29.66 27.61
C GLU A 6 18.24 28.49 27.90
N LEU A 7 17.93 27.28 27.42
CA LEU A 7 18.72 26.07 27.66
C LEU A 7 19.57 25.69 26.43
N SER A 8 19.32 26.29 25.27
CA SER A 8 19.94 25.91 24.00
C SER A 8 21.47 26.02 24.03
N GLU A 9 22.00 27.13 24.55
CA GLU A 9 23.44 27.39 24.65
C GLU A 9 24.13 26.43 25.63
N ALA A 10 23.57 26.29 26.84
CA ALA A 10 24.09 25.37 27.85
C ALA A 10 24.06 23.91 27.36
N THR A 11 23.01 23.51 26.64
CA THR A 11 22.89 22.15 26.09
C THR A 11 23.93 21.87 25.02
N LEU A 12 24.13 22.79 24.07
CA LEU A 12 25.08 22.55 22.95
C LEU A 12 26.54 22.70 23.39
N SER A 13 26.84 23.61 24.31
CA SER A 13 28.19 23.71 24.90
C SER A 13 28.55 22.48 25.73
N THR A 14 27.64 21.97 26.56
CA THR A 14 27.86 20.72 27.31
C THR A 14 27.96 19.51 26.38
N TRP A 15 27.16 19.47 25.30
CA TRP A 15 27.24 18.40 24.29
C TRP A 15 28.57 18.41 23.53
N HIS A 16 29.11 19.59 23.22
CA HIS A 16 30.44 19.74 22.63
C HIS A 16 31.52 19.16 23.54
N SER A 17 31.55 19.59 24.82
CA SER A 17 32.51 19.07 25.80
C SER A 17 32.37 17.56 25.98
N PHE A 18 31.14 17.04 25.98
CA PHE A 18 30.89 15.61 26.07
C PHE A 18 31.48 14.83 24.87
N ILE A 19 31.27 15.31 23.65
CA ILE A 19 31.82 14.70 22.43
C ILE A 19 33.35 14.74 22.40
N GLU A 20 33.97 15.82 22.89
CA GLU A 20 35.44 15.90 22.97
C GLU A 20 36.02 14.93 24.00
N THR A 21 35.29 14.64 25.08
CA THR A 21 35.73 13.70 26.13
C THR A 21 35.52 12.23 25.79
N LEU A 22 34.66 11.92 24.82
CA LEU A 22 34.34 10.55 24.42
C LEU A 22 35.40 9.96 23.49
N LEU A 23 35.55 8.63 23.54
CA LEU A 23 36.26 7.91 22.49
C LEU A 23 35.54 8.13 21.16
N ILE A 24 36.31 8.38 20.09
CA ILE A 24 35.73 8.69 18.77
C ILE A 24 34.76 7.60 18.32
N VAL A 25 35.07 6.33 18.60
CA VAL A 25 34.22 5.17 18.26
C VAL A 25 32.81 5.28 18.87
N ASP A 26 32.70 5.77 20.10
CA ASP A 26 31.43 5.94 20.81
C ASP A 26 30.73 7.26 20.41
N ALA A 27 31.48 8.29 20.03
CA ALA A 27 30.92 9.51 19.47
C ALA A 27 30.29 9.29 18.08
N VAL A 28 30.78 8.29 17.33
CA VAL A 28 30.33 7.98 15.97
C VAL A 28 28.90 7.42 15.94
N SER A 29 28.46 6.67 16.96
CA SER A 29 27.08 6.14 17.01
C SER A 29 26.03 7.24 17.19
N LEU A 30 26.39 8.32 17.89
CA LEU A 30 25.55 9.48 18.16
C LEU A 30 25.51 10.48 16.99
N LEU A 31 26.31 10.26 15.96
CA LEU A 31 26.49 11.19 14.84
C LEU A 31 25.19 11.42 14.07
N GLY A 32 24.46 10.36 13.71
CA GLY A 32 23.20 10.46 12.98
C GLY A 32 22.16 11.31 13.73
N VAL A 33 22.00 11.05 15.03
CA VAL A 33 21.06 11.78 15.89
C VAL A 33 21.49 13.25 16.06
N THR A 34 22.76 13.49 16.34
CA THR A 34 23.30 14.84 16.56
C THR A 34 23.13 15.71 15.31
N THR A 35 23.50 15.17 14.15
CA THR A 35 23.38 15.89 12.87
C THR A 35 21.92 16.16 12.50
N ALA A 36 21.02 15.16 12.66
CA ALA A 36 19.60 15.33 12.40
C ALA A 36 18.94 16.37 13.32
N THR A 37 19.27 16.36 14.62
CA THR A 37 18.70 17.29 15.60
C THR A 37 19.15 18.73 15.35
N ILE A 38 20.43 18.94 15.01
CA ILE A 38 20.96 20.27 14.65
C ILE A 38 20.26 20.80 13.40
N VAL A 39 20.14 19.99 12.34
CA VAL A 39 19.50 20.41 11.08
C VAL A 39 18.03 20.74 11.29
N ARG A 40 17.28 19.86 11.97
CA ARG A 40 15.83 20.03 12.15
C ARG A 40 15.48 21.29 12.93
N HIS A 41 16.26 21.61 13.97
CA HIS A 41 15.99 22.75 14.86
C HIS A 41 16.86 23.96 14.59
N TRP A 42 17.55 24.03 13.46
CA TRP A 42 18.47 25.13 13.15
C TRP A 42 17.84 26.52 13.27
N ASN A 43 16.58 26.66 12.86
CA ASN A 43 15.86 27.93 12.90
C ASN A 43 15.42 28.33 14.31
N ASP A 44 15.30 27.37 15.23
CA ASP A 44 14.84 27.59 16.61
C ASP A 44 16.01 27.90 17.58
N ILE A 45 17.26 27.67 17.15
CA ILE A 45 18.46 27.80 17.98
C ILE A 45 18.96 29.26 18.00
N THR A 46 19.34 29.73 19.19
CA THR A 46 19.92 31.07 19.38
C THR A 46 21.25 31.24 18.63
N PRO A 47 21.62 32.47 18.20
CA PRO A 47 22.82 32.69 17.39
C PRO A 47 24.11 32.22 18.09
N LYS A 48 24.25 32.44 19.40
CA LYS A 48 25.39 31.94 20.20
C LYS A 48 25.46 30.41 20.22
N ALA A 49 24.31 29.75 20.33
CA ALA A 49 24.23 28.30 20.35
C ALA A 49 24.50 27.68 18.96
N LYS A 50 24.23 28.40 17.86
CA LYS A 50 24.64 28.00 16.49
C LYS A 50 26.15 27.92 16.32
N GLU A 51 26.92 28.80 16.95
CA GLU A 51 28.39 28.73 16.94
C GLU A 51 28.89 27.43 17.57
N TRP A 52 28.31 27.01 18.69
CA TRP A 52 28.62 25.73 19.32
C TRP A 52 28.23 24.55 18.43
N ALA A 53 27.06 24.58 17.80
CA ALA A 53 26.66 23.54 16.84
C ALA A 53 27.64 23.43 15.66
N ILE A 54 28.15 24.55 15.15
CA ILE A 54 29.18 24.56 14.11
C ILE A 54 30.47 23.90 14.58
N LYS A 55 30.96 24.24 15.79
CA LYS A 55 32.16 23.61 16.37
C LYS A 55 32.01 22.10 16.51
N ILE A 56 30.84 21.62 16.94
CA ILE A 56 30.53 20.19 17.03
C ILE A 56 30.65 19.51 15.65
N LEU A 57 30.08 20.13 14.62
CA LEU A 57 30.13 19.60 13.25
C LEU A 57 31.54 19.64 12.67
N GLU A 58 32.34 20.66 12.96
CA GLU A 58 33.75 20.73 12.54
C GLU A 58 34.59 19.65 13.21
N TYR A 59 34.44 19.46 14.52
CA TYR A 59 35.14 18.41 15.26
C TYR A 59 34.83 17.01 14.70
N LEU A 60 33.54 16.71 14.50
CA LEU A 60 33.13 15.40 14.00
C LEU A 60 33.52 15.22 12.52
N ILE A 61 33.04 16.08 11.63
CA ILE A 61 33.10 15.83 10.17
C ILE A 61 34.47 16.17 9.58
N VAL A 62 35.13 17.22 10.07
CA VAL A 62 36.36 17.75 9.46
C VAL A 62 37.60 17.19 10.17
N ASN A 63 37.65 17.28 11.50
CA ASN A 63 38.83 16.87 12.26
C ASN A 63 38.95 15.34 12.35
N ASN A 64 37.83 14.65 12.64
CA ASN A 64 37.80 13.19 12.85
C ASN A 64 37.12 12.41 11.70
N GLY A 65 36.97 13.03 10.52
CA GLY A 65 36.20 12.45 9.41
C GLY A 65 36.71 11.10 8.89
N ARG A 66 37.99 10.76 9.08
CA ARG A 66 38.57 9.45 8.67
C ARG A 66 38.02 8.29 9.51
N ASP A 67 37.82 8.52 10.80
CA ASP A 67 37.37 7.49 11.75
C ASP A 67 35.84 7.28 11.68
N ILE A 68 35.11 8.25 11.12
CA ILE A 68 33.65 8.22 10.93
C ILE A 68 33.22 7.46 9.67
N ARG A 69 34.14 7.13 8.76
CA ARG A 69 33.82 6.59 7.42
C ARG A 69 32.88 5.37 7.43
N GLN A 70 32.93 4.54 8.47
CA GLN A 70 32.07 3.35 8.61
C GLN A 70 30.60 3.68 8.94
N HIS A 71 30.33 4.84 9.55
CA HIS A 71 28.99 5.26 9.98
C HIS A 71 28.52 6.55 9.28
N ILE A 72 29.26 7.04 8.29
CA ILE A 72 28.91 8.20 7.45
C ILE A 72 27.53 8.04 6.77
N ASP A 73 27.12 6.78 6.59
CA ASP A 73 25.84 6.40 6.04
C ASP A 73 24.68 6.83 6.94
N SER A 74 24.89 7.03 8.25
CA SER A 74 23.90 7.55 9.22
C SER A 74 23.73 9.08 9.20
N VAL A 75 24.72 9.80 8.64
CA VAL A 75 24.73 11.27 8.63
C VAL A 75 23.61 11.79 7.76
N VAL A 76 22.95 12.83 8.23
CA VAL A 76 21.86 13.47 7.51
C VAL A 76 22.39 14.61 6.64
N SER A 77 21.77 14.88 5.51
CA SER A 77 22.12 15.93 4.57
C SER A 77 21.88 17.30 5.18
N PHE A 78 22.87 18.18 5.01
CA PHE A 78 22.81 19.58 5.47
C PHE A 78 22.24 20.52 4.41
N SER A 79 21.81 20.01 3.25
CA SER A 79 21.27 20.82 2.13
C SER A 79 20.17 21.83 2.49
N PRO A 80 19.23 21.55 3.43
CA PRO A 80 18.15 22.49 3.77
C PRO A 80 18.64 23.77 4.44
N VAL A 81 19.84 23.78 5.03
CA VAL A 81 20.37 24.91 5.81
C VAL A 81 21.56 25.52 5.08
N ASP A 82 21.43 26.76 4.61
CA ASP A 82 22.46 27.45 3.82
C ASP A 82 23.82 27.51 4.54
N ASP A 83 23.82 27.83 5.84
CA ASP A 83 25.03 27.94 6.68
C ASP A 83 25.83 26.62 6.76
N LEU A 84 25.15 25.48 6.66
CA LEU A 84 25.73 24.14 6.85
C LEU A 84 26.07 23.44 5.53
N ARG A 85 25.73 24.03 4.37
CA ARG A 85 26.00 23.44 3.04
C ARG A 85 27.48 23.15 2.80
N ARG A 86 28.40 23.89 3.45
CA ARG A 86 29.85 23.70 3.34
C ARG A 86 30.30 22.28 3.73
N TYR A 87 29.59 21.61 4.63
CA TYR A 87 29.92 20.26 5.10
C TYR A 87 29.43 19.14 4.17
N ASN A 88 28.56 19.44 3.20
CA ASN A 88 28.08 18.42 2.24
C ASN A 88 29.18 17.90 1.30
N LYS A 89 30.19 18.72 0.97
CA LYS A 89 31.33 18.30 0.13
C LYS A 89 32.19 17.23 0.84
N PRO A 90 32.68 17.46 2.09
CA PRO A 90 33.36 16.45 2.88
C PRO A 90 32.58 15.14 3.00
N ILE A 91 31.28 15.19 3.30
CA ILE A 91 30.44 14.00 3.48
C ILE A 91 30.36 13.19 2.18
N LYS A 92 30.20 13.85 1.03
CA LYS A 92 30.20 13.17 -0.27
C LYS A 92 31.53 12.48 -0.59
N GLN A 93 32.66 13.08 -0.20
CA GLN A 93 33.98 12.46 -0.37
C GLN A 93 34.16 11.22 0.53
N LEU A 94 33.58 11.26 1.74
CA LEU A 94 33.62 10.15 2.70
C LEU A 94 32.68 8.99 2.32
N ARG A 95 31.55 9.27 1.65
CA ARG A 95 30.55 8.30 1.15
C ARG A 95 30.97 7.50 -0.09
N THR A 96 32.25 7.19 -0.24
CA THR A 96 32.79 6.42 -1.38
C THR A 96 32.42 4.91 -1.34
N SER A 97 31.43 4.52 -0.53
CA SER A 97 30.92 3.16 -0.39
C SER A 97 30.19 2.69 -1.68
N SER A 98 30.35 1.40 -2.01
CA SER A 98 29.77 0.73 -3.18
C SER A 98 28.27 0.40 -3.05
N LYS A 99 27.59 0.91 -2.03
CA LYS A 99 26.16 0.61 -1.76
C LYS A 99 25.27 1.61 -2.49
N ASP A 100 24.12 1.14 -2.97
CA ASP A 100 23.15 2.01 -3.63
C ASP A 100 22.65 3.10 -2.68
N HIS A 101 22.70 4.36 -3.12
CA HIS A 101 22.32 5.51 -2.31
C HIS A 101 20.87 5.42 -1.80
N LEU A 102 19.97 4.87 -2.62
CA LEU A 102 18.58 4.64 -2.25
C LEU A 102 18.46 3.63 -1.09
N GLU A 103 19.26 2.57 -1.09
CA GLU A 103 19.22 1.55 -0.03
C GLU A 103 19.60 2.13 1.33
N VAL A 104 20.70 2.89 1.35
CA VAL A 104 21.17 3.58 2.56
C VAL A 104 20.11 4.57 3.07
N LEU A 105 19.46 5.30 2.16
CA LEU A 105 18.43 6.26 2.50
C LEU A 105 17.17 5.59 3.05
N LEU A 106 16.71 4.50 2.43
CA LEU A 106 15.57 3.72 2.91
C LEU A 106 15.85 3.11 4.29
N ALA A 107 17.06 2.60 4.53
CA ALA A 107 17.47 2.10 5.84
C ALA A 107 17.43 3.21 6.91
N ARG A 108 17.91 4.41 6.57
CA ARG A 108 17.86 5.58 7.47
C ARG A 108 16.45 6.06 7.77
N CYS A 109 15.54 6.05 6.79
CA CYS A 109 14.14 6.39 7.02
C CYS A 109 13.46 5.48 8.05
N ARG A 110 13.93 4.23 8.17
CA ARG A 110 13.46 3.25 9.16
C ARG A 110 14.07 3.44 10.54
N ASN A 111 15.02 4.36 10.73
CA ASN A 111 15.62 4.62 12.04
C ASN A 111 14.55 5.01 13.07
N GLU A 112 14.68 4.54 14.30
CA GLU A 112 13.70 4.75 15.37
C GLU A 112 13.65 6.21 15.83
N ASN A 113 14.76 6.94 15.72
CA ASN A 113 14.81 8.33 16.12
C ASN A 113 13.99 9.21 15.16
N MET A 114 12.97 9.88 15.70
CA MET A 114 12.05 10.72 14.92
C MET A 114 12.76 11.85 14.15
N ASN A 115 13.83 12.44 14.70
CA ASN A 115 14.55 13.51 14.00
C ASN A 115 15.29 12.98 12.78
N VAL A 116 15.96 11.83 12.94
CA VAL A 116 16.68 11.16 11.84
C VAL A 116 15.68 10.73 10.77
N ALA A 117 14.56 10.12 11.17
CA ALA A 117 13.53 9.66 10.24
C ALA A 117 12.93 10.82 9.43
N VAL A 118 12.48 11.91 10.06
CA VAL A 118 11.90 13.08 9.38
C VAL A 118 12.88 13.66 8.35
N GLN A 119 14.13 13.89 8.75
CA GLN A 119 15.11 14.54 7.89
C GLN A 119 15.60 13.59 6.78
N SER A 120 15.58 12.28 7.01
CA SER A 120 15.86 11.25 6.00
C SER A 120 14.72 11.10 4.99
N VAL A 121 13.46 11.22 5.41
CA VAL A 121 12.31 11.22 4.49
C VAL A 121 12.27 12.51 3.67
N GLU A 122 12.70 13.65 4.21
CA GLU A 122 12.87 14.89 3.43
C GLU A 122 14.00 14.76 2.39
N GLU A 123 15.08 14.07 2.72
CA GLU A 123 16.10 13.68 1.73
C GLU A 123 15.55 12.72 0.67
N LEU A 124 14.71 11.76 1.08
CA LEU A 124 14.04 10.85 0.15
C LEU A 124 13.15 11.63 -0.81
N LYS A 125 12.36 12.59 -0.33
CA LYS A 125 11.59 13.50 -1.18
C LYS A 125 12.47 14.20 -2.22
N ALA A 126 13.59 14.79 -1.78
CA ALA A 126 14.53 15.45 -2.68
C ALA A 126 15.16 14.48 -3.71
N TYR A 127 15.46 13.25 -3.28
CA TYR A 127 15.92 12.18 -4.17
C TYR A 127 14.87 11.79 -5.20
N LEU A 128 13.61 11.60 -4.78
CA LEU A 128 12.48 11.24 -5.66
C LEU A 128 12.24 12.32 -6.73
N LEU A 129 12.33 13.60 -6.36
CA LEU A 129 12.22 14.72 -7.29
C LEU A 129 13.37 14.75 -8.30
N LYS A 130 14.61 14.56 -7.85
CA LYS A 130 15.80 14.63 -8.69
C LYS A 130 15.92 13.44 -9.64
N HIS A 131 15.60 12.24 -9.17
CA HIS A 131 15.75 10.97 -9.90
C HIS A 131 14.41 10.45 -10.45
N ARG A 132 13.47 11.36 -10.74
CA ARG A 132 12.13 11.05 -11.27
C ARG A 132 12.17 10.08 -12.45
N ALA A 133 13.03 10.33 -13.44
CA ALA A 133 13.13 9.47 -14.63
C ALA A 133 13.55 8.03 -14.31
N THR A 134 14.42 7.84 -13.31
CA THR A 134 14.86 6.51 -12.84
C THR A 134 13.70 5.77 -12.16
N ILE A 135 12.95 6.46 -11.30
CA ILE A 135 11.80 5.90 -10.58
C ILE A 135 10.68 5.51 -11.56
N GLU A 136 10.41 6.37 -12.54
CA GLU A 136 9.48 6.05 -13.63
C GLU A 136 9.97 4.88 -14.47
N GLY A 137 11.28 4.71 -14.64
CA GLY A 137 11.87 3.54 -15.28
C GLY A 137 11.60 2.25 -14.52
N TYR A 138 11.54 2.29 -13.18
CA TYR A 138 11.20 1.13 -12.35
C TYR A 138 9.73 0.71 -12.43
N MET A 139 8.85 1.56 -12.98
CA MET A 139 7.43 1.29 -13.19
C MET A 139 7.13 0.57 -14.51
N VAL A 140 8.16 0.28 -15.32
CA VAL A 140 8.02 -0.37 -16.63
C VAL A 140 8.23 -1.88 -16.50
N GLY A 141 7.45 -2.66 -17.25
CA GLY A 141 7.55 -4.13 -17.29
C GLY A 141 6.41 -4.81 -16.53
N ASP A 142 6.28 -6.14 -16.67
CA ASP A 142 5.15 -6.87 -16.08
C ASP A 142 5.18 -6.86 -14.54
N VAL A 143 6.38 -7.00 -13.96
CA VAL A 143 6.61 -6.89 -12.51
C VAL A 143 7.42 -5.63 -12.21
N PHE A 144 6.99 -4.85 -11.22
CA PHE A 144 7.71 -3.66 -10.81
C PHE A 144 9.04 -4.00 -10.13
N SER A 145 10.00 -3.09 -10.21
CA SER A 145 11.29 -3.28 -9.50
C SER A 145 11.06 -3.46 -7.99
N PRO A 146 11.76 -4.40 -7.31
CA PRO A 146 11.69 -4.57 -5.85
C PRO A 146 12.01 -3.29 -5.07
N TRP A 147 12.76 -2.35 -5.66
CA TRP A 147 13.04 -1.04 -5.08
C TRP A 147 11.77 -0.22 -4.84
N LEU A 148 10.75 -0.33 -5.71
CA LEU A 148 9.47 0.35 -5.52
C LEU A 148 8.69 -0.27 -4.34
N GLY A 149 8.66 -1.60 -4.25
CA GLY A 149 8.05 -2.31 -3.13
C GLY A 149 8.69 -1.95 -1.78
N ARG A 150 10.03 -1.94 -1.72
CA ARG A 150 10.79 -1.50 -0.53
C ARG A 150 10.54 -0.03 -0.20
N THR A 151 10.52 0.86 -1.19
CA THR A 151 10.25 2.29 -0.99
C THR A 151 8.84 2.50 -0.43
N MET A 152 7.83 1.87 -1.04
CA MET A 152 6.44 1.99 -0.58
C MET A 152 6.28 1.43 0.83
N LYS A 153 6.92 0.29 1.15
CA LYS A 153 6.94 -0.26 2.51
C LYS A 153 7.47 0.73 3.53
N VAL A 154 8.63 1.34 3.27
CA VAL A 154 9.24 2.31 4.19
C VAL A 154 8.38 3.56 4.34
N LEU A 155 7.76 4.02 3.26
CA LEU A 155 6.84 5.17 3.31
C LEU A 155 5.57 4.87 4.10
N PHE A 156 5.01 3.67 3.97
CA PHE A 156 3.87 3.21 4.77
C PHE A 156 4.25 3.03 6.24
N GLU A 157 5.41 2.45 6.52
CA GLU A 157 5.97 2.38 7.88
C GLU A 157 6.11 3.77 8.50
N ALA A 158 6.61 4.76 7.74
CA ALA A 158 6.75 6.15 8.18
C ALA A 158 5.38 6.85 8.37
N ALA A 159 4.44 6.63 7.47
CA ALA A 159 3.08 7.19 7.53
C ALA A 159 2.29 6.66 8.73
N CYS A 160 2.49 5.40 9.12
CA CYS A 160 1.79 4.79 10.25
C CYS A 160 2.54 4.89 11.59
N ARG A 161 3.64 5.66 11.68
CA ARG A 161 4.35 5.82 12.97
C ARG A 161 3.54 6.64 13.95
N GLU A 162 3.49 6.16 15.19
CA GLU A 162 2.83 6.84 16.31
C GLU A 162 3.89 7.31 17.32
N GLY A 163 3.69 8.50 17.88
CA GLY A 163 4.57 9.12 18.88
C GLY A 163 4.61 10.65 18.75
N ASP A 164 5.29 11.32 19.70
CA ASP A 164 5.39 12.78 19.70
C ASP A 164 6.17 13.31 18.47
N GLY A 165 5.55 14.24 17.73
CA GLY A 165 6.16 14.88 16.56
C GLY A 165 6.09 14.08 15.25
N CYS A 166 5.20 13.08 15.18
CA CYS A 166 4.94 12.28 13.98
C CYS A 166 4.22 13.05 12.85
N GLU A 167 3.50 14.15 13.15
CA GLU A 167 2.74 14.90 12.15
C GLU A 167 3.61 15.41 10.99
N ALA A 168 4.82 15.89 11.31
CA ALA A 168 5.78 16.32 10.30
C ALA A 168 6.25 15.15 9.43
N LEU A 169 6.44 13.96 10.03
CA LEU A 169 6.82 12.76 9.30
C LEU A 169 5.70 12.32 8.35
N HIS A 170 4.46 12.29 8.85
CA HIS A 170 3.27 11.92 8.08
C HIS A 170 3.11 12.83 6.86
N LYS A 171 3.23 14.15 7.06
CA LYS A 171 3.11 15.14 5.99
C LYS A 171 4.06 14.84 4.82
N ILE A 172 5.33 14.59 5.11
CA ILE A 172 6.35 14.33 4.09
C ILE A 172 6.15 12.93 3.50
N ALA A 173 5.75 11.94 4.31
CA ALA A 173 5.47 10.59 3.85
C ALA A 173 4.31 10.56 2.84
N TYR A 174 3.19 11.23 3.12
CA TYR A 174 2.05 11.32 2.20
C TYR A 174 2.44 11.99 0.87
N GLU A 175 3.26 13.03 0.92
CA GLU A 175 3.81 13.66 -0.28
C GLU A 175 4.68 12.70 -1.09
N CYS A 176 5.60 11.97 -0.44
CA CYS A 176 6.42 10.97 -1.11
C CYS A 176 5.59 9.82 -1.69
N ILE A 177 4.55 9.37 -1.00
CA ILE A 177 3.61 8.35 -1.51
C ILE A 177 2.91 8.87 -2.77
N GLY A 178 2.47 10.13 -2.79
CA GLY A 178 1.92 10.76 -4.00
C GLY A 178 2.96 10.88 -5.13
N MET A 179 4.23 11.15 -4.80
CA MET A 179 5.33 11.21 -5.78
C MET A 179 5.65 9.86 -6.41
N VAL A 180 5.65 8.76 -5.64
CA VAL A 180 5.76 7.41 -6.20
C VAL A 180 4.49 7.07 -6.99
N GLY A 181 3.32 7.41 -6.44
CA GLY A 181 2.01 7.24 -7.06
C GLY A 181 1.37 5.88 -6.77
N ALA A 182 0.08 5.77 -7.10
CA ALA A 182 -0.64 4.50 -7.10
C ALA A 182 -0.01 3.50 -8.10
N LEU A 183 0.60 2.47 -7.55
CA LEU A 183 1.15 1.31 -8.26
C LEU A 183 0.16 0.16 -8.19
N ASP A 184 -0.06 -0.52 -9.30
CA ASP A 184 -0.86 -1.74 -9.38
C ASP A 184 -0.45 -2.76 -8.29
N PRO A 185 -1.35 -3.08 -7.34
CA PRO A 185 -1.07 -4.02 -6.27
C PRO A 185 -0.64 -5.41 -6.76
N ASP A 186 -1.13 -5.86 -7.91
CA ASP A 186 -0.85 -7.21 -8.42
C ASP A 186 0.54 -7.30 -9.07
N ARG A 187 1.14 -6.16 -9.45
CA ARG A 187 2.50 -6.05 -10.02
C ARG A 187 3.55 -5.63 -8.97
N LEU A 188 3.12 -5.30 -7.75
CA LEU A 188 3.96 -4.77 -6.68
C LEU A 188 4.19 -5.80 -5.57
N ASP A 189 5.44 -6.25 -5.41
CA ASP A 189 5.82 -7.11 -4.29
C ASP A 189 6.23 -6.27 -3.07
N ILE A 190 5.33 -6.20 -2.07
CA ILE A 190 5.64 -5.61 -0.76
C ILE A 190 5.97 -6.75 0.19
N GLN A 191 7.26 -6.97 0.44
CA GLN A 191 7.73 -7.96 1.39
C GLN A 191 7.21 -7.67 2.80
N HIS A 192 6.25 -8.45 3.29
CA HIS A 192 5.84 -8.40 4.69
C HIS A 192 6.93 -9.04 5.55
N GLY A 193 7.38 -8.32 6.59
CA GLY A 193 8.40 -8.84 7.51
C GLY A 193 7.89 -10.12 8.17
N GLY A 194 8.68 -11.19 8.12
CA GLY A 194 8.30 -12.52 8.58
C GLY A 194 7.89 -12.54 10.04
N GLN A 195 6.60 -12.76 10.30
CA GLN A 195 6.05 -13.08 11.62
C GLN A 195 6.36 -14.53 12.04
N ASP A 196 7.55 -15.03 11.75
CA ASP A 196 7.98 -16.41 12.03
C ASP A 196 8.60 -16.54 13.43
N GLN A 197 8.07 -15.77 14.39
CA GLN A 197 8.63 -15.58 15.72
C GLN A 197 7.79 -16.26 16.82
N MET A 198 7.46 -17.55 16.67
CA MET A 198 6.67 -18.28 17.68
C MET A 198 7.52 -19.29 18.46
N VAL A 199 7.37 -19.27 19.79
CA VAL A 199 8.03 -20.24 20.70
C VAL A 199 7.31 -21.58 20.61
N MET A 200 8.04 -22.63 20.31
CA MET A 200 7.51 -23.97 20.08
C MET A 200 7.58 -24.83 21.35
N HIS A 201 8.67 -24.84 22.11
CA HIS A 201 8.89 -25.79 23.21
C HIS A 201 8.54 -25.22 24.59
N ASN A 202 7.62 -24.26 24.67
CA ASN A 202 7.16 -23.66 25.92
C ASN A 202 8.31 -23.30 26.90
N PHE A 203 9.42 -22.77 26.37
CA PHE A 203 10.59 -22.38 27.17
C PHE A 203 11.28 -23.52 27.93
N GLU A 204 11.07 -24.78 27.51
CA GLU A 204 11.81 -25.95 28.00
C GLU A 204 13.21 -26.02 27.36
N ASN A 205 13.35 -25.56 26.12
CA ASN A 205 14.64 -25.49 25.44
C ASN A 205 15.34 -24.15 25.72
N GLU A 206 16.57 -24.22 26.23
CA GLU A 206 17.40 -23.03 26.51
C GLU A 206 17.75 -22.24 25.25
N GLU A 207 18.00 -22.90 24.11
CA GLU A 207 18.38 -22.19 22.87
C GLU A 207 17.22 -21.39 22.29
N GLU A 208 16.02 -21.95 22.33
CA GLU A 208 14.77 -21.28 21.92
C GLU A 208 14.43 -20.13 22.87
N THR A 209 14.58 -20.34 24.18
CA THR A 209 14.36 -19.32 25.20
C THR A 209 15.27 -18.12 24.97
N VAL A 210 16.57 -18.34 24.75
CA VAL A 210 17.51 -17.26 24.48
C VAL A 210 17.21 -16.57 23.15
N TRP A 211 16.87 -17.32 22.11
CA TRP A 211 16.47 -16.73 20.83
C TRP A 211 15.23 -15.81 20.97
N PHE A 212 14.20 -16.26 21.70
CA PHE A 212 13.02 -15.45 21.96
C PHE A 212 13.36 -14.16 22.71
N ILE A 213 14.19 -14.27 23.77
CA ILE A 213 14.62 -13.12 24.55
C ILE A 213 15.39 -12.11 23.69
N LEU A 214 16.32 -12.59 22.85
CA LEU A 214 17.12 -11.73 21.96
C LEU A 214 16.23 -10.96 20.97
N ASN A 215 15.22 -11.63 20.40
CA ASN A 215 14.27 -10.98 19.49
C ASN A 215 13.40 -9.97 20.24
N LEU A 216 12.90 -10.31 21.43
CA LEU A 216 12.08 -9.40 22.24
C LEU A 216 12.88 -8.15 22.65
N ILE A 217 14.16 -8.31 22.98
CA ILE A 217 15.06 -7.18 23.26
C ILE A 217 15.25 -6.34 22.00
N SER A 218 15.60 -6.98 20.88
CA SER A 218 15.99 -6.28 19.65
C SER A 218 14.83 -5.57 18.97
N ASP A 219 13.68 -6.23 18.84
CA ASP A 219 12.57 -5.76 18.01
C ASP A 219 11.57 -4.90 18.79
N VAL A 220 11.49 -5.04 20.12
CA VAL A 220 10.47 -4.37 20.94
C VAL A 220 11.07 -3.51 22.05
N LEU A 221 11.93 -4.08 22.91
CA LEU A 221 12.33 -3.38 24.13
C LEU A 221 13.34 -2.27 23.88
N VAL A 222 14.33 -2.47 23.01
CA VAL A 222 15.28 -1.41 22.64
C VAL A 222 14.54 -0.26 21.96
N SER A 223 13.61 -0.58 21.07
CA SER A 223 12.74 0.39 20.40
C SER A 223 11.95 1.22 21.40
N ALA A 224 11.22 0.55 22.30
CA ALA A 224 10.43 1.21 23.34
C ALA A 224 11.30 2.01 24.32
N PHE A 225 12.49 1.52 24.65
CA PHE A 225 13.42 2.19 25.56
C PHE A 225 13.96 3.49 24.96
N ARG A 226 14.27 3.50 23.66
CA ARG A 226 14.79 4.67 22.94
C ARG A 226 13.69 5.69 22.61
N SER A 227 12.45 5.23 22.39
CA SER A 227 11.33 6.11 22.03
C SER A 227 10.67 6.80 23.23
N THR A 228 10.83 6.27 24.43
CA THR A 228 10.13 6.73 25.63
C THR A 228 10.72 8.03 26.19
N THR A 229 9.85 8.99 26.53
CA THR A 229 10.20 10.23 27.25
C THR A 229 9.94 10.15 28.77
N ASP A 230 9.15 9.18 29.23
CA ASP A 230 8.85 8.95 30.65
C ASP A 230 9.98 8.21 31.37
N LEU A 231 10.66 8.91 32.28
CA LEU A 231 11.73 8.40 33.14
C LEU A 231 11.33 7.17 33.96
N LYS A 232 10.07 7.08 34.42
CA LYS A 232 9.60 5.91 35.19
C LYS A 232 9.47 4.70 34.29
N TYR A 233 8.86 4.87 33.13
CA TYR A 233 8.70 3.78 32.17
C TYR A 233 10.06 3.31 31.62
N GLN A 234 10.97 4.25 31.32
CA GLN A 234 12.34 3.94 30.92
C GLN A 234 13.10 3.14 31.98
N ARG A 235 12.93 3.43 33.28
CA ARG A 235 13.51 2.63 34.38
C ARG A 235 12.94 1.21 34.44
N HIS A 236 11.63 1.04 34.22
CA HIS A 236 11.02 -0.29 34.18
C HIS A 236 11.49 -1.11 32.98
N LEU A 237 11.66 -0.48 31.81
CA LEU A 237 12.25 -1.12 30.63
C LEU A 237 13.73 -1.47 30.85
N ALA A 238 14.52 -0.59 31.48
CA ALA A 238 15.91 -0.87 31.83
C ALA A 238 16.03 -2.10 32.74
N TYR A 239 15.19 -2.18 33.78
CA TYR A 239 15.09 -3.36 34.63
C TYR A 239 14.74 -4.61 33.81
N ALA A 240 13.76 -4.50 32.91
CA ALA A 240 13.33 -5.64 32.13
C ALA A 240 14.42 -6.18 31.21
N ILE A 241 15.08 -5.28 30.47
CA ILE A 241 16.23 -5.61 29.63
C ILE A 241 17.35 -6.23 30.48
N GLN A 242 17.68 -5.64 31.63
CA GLN A 242 18.73 -6.15 32.53
C GLN A 242 18.48 -7.59 32.98
N GLU A 243 17.27 -7.91 33.48
CA GLU A 243 16.97 -9.26 33.97
C GLU A 243 16.95 -10.30 32.84
N LEU A 244 16.47 -9.91 31.65
CA LEU A 244 16.48 -10.79 30.48
C LEU A 244 17.91 -11.09 29.98
N LEU A 245 18.80 -10.10 30.00
CA LEU A 245 20.21 -10.31 29.64
C LEU A 245 20.93 -11.25 30.60
N LYS A 246 20.63 -11.15 31.90
CA LYS A 246 21.13 -12.10 32.91
C LYS A 246 20.69 -13.53 32.58
N GLN A 247 19.44 -13.71 32.14
CA GLN A 247 18.93 -15.03 31.72
C GLN A 247 19.61 -15.56 30.46
N CYS A 248 20.03 -14.69 29.54
CA CYS A 248 20.86 -15.09 28.39
C CYS A 248 22.31 -15.44 28.75
N GLY A 249 22.71 -15.28 30.02
CA GLY A 249 24.09 -15.48 30.47
C GLY A 249 25.05 -14.36 30.05
N PHE A 250 24.53 -13.22 29.57
CA PHE A 250 25.37 -12.07 29.26
C PHE A 250 25.85 -11.42 30.55
N THR A 251 27.16 -11.44 30.76
CA THR A 251 27.80 -10.87 31.95
C THR A 251 28.73 -9.73 31.55
N ASN A 252 29.09 -8.87 32.51
CA ASN A 252 29.96 -7.71 32.28
C ASN A 252 31.36 -8.07 31.70
N SER A 253 31.76 -9.34 31.74
CA SER A 253 32.96 -9.90 31.10
C SER A 253 32.94 -9.86 29.56
N LEU A 254 31.78 -9.63 28.93
CA LEU A 254 31.67 -9.47 27.47
C LEU A 254 32.10 -8.09 26.97
N VAL A 255 31.94 -7.07 27.80
CA VAL A 255 32.24 -5.66 27.47
C VAL A 255 33.67 -5.30 27.91
N LYS A 256 34.12 -5.81 29.06
CA LYS A 256 35.48 -5.58 29.56
C LYS A 256 36.46 -6.58 28.98
N THR A 257 37.38 -6.11 28.15
CA THR A 257 38.47 -6.92 27.61
C THR A 257 39.49 -7.20 28.72
N GLY A 258 39.32 -8.28 29.48
CA GLY A 258 40.32 -8.66 30.49
C GLY A 258 39.92 -9.56 31.66
N SER A 259 38.69 -10.08 31.75
CA SER A 259 38.35 -10.95 32.90
C SER A 259 37.31 -12.01 32.55
N GLN A 260 37.73 -13.27 32.73
CA GLN A 260 37.00 -14.54 32.53
C GLN A 260 36.68 -14.95 31.08
N SER A 261 36.99 -16.22 30.78
CA SER A 261 36.66 -16.90 29.52
C SER A 261 35.15 -17.04 29.36
N VAL A 262 34.55 -16.23 28.48
CA VAL A 262 33.13 -16.35 28.13
C VAL A 262 32.93 -17.50 27.12
N PRO A 263 31.93 -18.38 27.30
CA PRO A 263 31.62 -19.44 26.34
C PRO A 263 31.45 -18.92 24.90
N THR A 264 32.07 -19.59 23.92
CA THR A 264 32.07 -19.18 22.50
C THR A 264 30.65 -18.98 21.95
N LYS A 265 29.68 -19.80 22.41
CA LYS A 265 28.25 -19.68 22.06
C LYS A 265 27.61 -18.35 22.50
N ILE A 266 27.99 -17.82 23.66
CA ILE A 266 27.46 -16.55 24.18
C ILE A 266 28.10 -15.39 23.41
N ARG A 267 29.40 -15.52 23.08
CA ARG A 267 30.12 -14.53 22.28
C ARG A 267 29.59 -14.41 20.84
N THR A 268 29.18 -15.53 20.22
CA THR A 268 28.54 -15.50 18.89
C THR A 268 27.15 -14.89 18.95
N ARG A 269 26.34 -15.23 19.97
CA ARG A 269 25.02 -14.60 20.18
C ARG A 269 25.11 -13.08 20.36
N TRP A 270 26.07 -12.60 21.14
CA TRP A 270 26.30 -11.16 21.32
C TRP A 270 26.72 -10.47 20.01
N LYS A 271 27.58 -11.10 19.20
CA LYS A 271 27.99 -10.57 17.88
C LYS A 271 26.87 -10.52 16.85
N ASN A 272 25.85 -11.37 16.99
CA ASN A 272 24.71 -11.41 16.06
C ASN A 272 23.71 -10.28 16.31
N LEU A 273 23.79 -9.60 17.46
CA LEU A 273 22.97 -8.42 17.73
C LEU A 273 23.43 -7.24 16.87
N SER A 274 22.49 -6.38 16.47
CA SER A 274 22.81 -5.17 15.74
C SER A 274 23.64 -4.23 16.61
N PRO A 275 24.53 -3.40 16.02
CA PRO A 275 25.36 -2.47 16.78
C PRO A 275 24.53 -1.49 17.61
N GLU A 276 23.36 -1.09 17.10
CA GLU A 276 22.41 -0.22 17.80
C GLU A 276 21.82 -0.86 19.08
N VAL A 277 21.47 -2.15 19.01
CA VAL A 277 20.99 -2.90 20.17
C VAL A 277 22.11 -3.03 21.21
N ILE A 278 23.32 -3.38 20.77
CA ILE A 278 24.49 -3.54 21.65
C ILE A 278 24.81 -2.24 22.38
N GLU A 279 24.78 -1.08 21.71
CA GLU A 279 25.04 0.22 22.32
C GLU A 279 24.06 0.53 23.47
N THR A 280 22.79 0.16 23.30
CA THR A 280 21.74 0.41 24.30
C THR A 280 21.84 -0.57 25.48
N VAL A 281 22.14 -1.82 25.17
CA VAL A 281 22.14 -2.94 26.10
C VAL A 281 23.44 -3.03 26.90
N GLY A 282 24.58 -2.65 26.33
CA GLY A 282 25.90 -2.73 26.94
C GLY A 282 25.97 -2.08 28.33
N PRO A 283 25.58 -0.79 28.49
CA PRO A 283 25.58 -0.12 29.79
C PRO A 283 24.66 -0.79 30.83
N LEU A 284 23.57 -1.40 30.39
CA LEU A 284 22.60 -2.06 31.28
C LEU A 284 23.14 -3.35 31.91
N LEU A 285 24.21 -3.94 31.36
CA LEU A 285 24.91 -5.06 31.98
C LEU A 285 25.63 -4.68 33.28
N GLU A 286 26.02 -3.41 33.44
CA GLU A 286 26.59 -2.87 34.68
C GLU A 286 25.51 -2.32 35.64
N GLY A 287 24.29 -2.13 35.12
CA GLY A 287 23.15 -1.60 35.85
C GLY A 287 22.77 -2.44 37.06
N ARG A 288 22.30 -1.77 38.12
CA ARG A 288 21.73 -2.39 39.33
C ARG A 288 20.29 -1.93 39.54
N PHE A 289 19.47 -2.02 38.49
CA PHE A 289 18.05 -1.71 38.61
C PHE A 289 17.35 -2.80 39.42
N THR A 290 16.56 -2.38 40.42
CA THR A 290 15.73 -3.26 41.26
C THR A 290 14.35 -2.64 41.42
N ILE A 291 13.29 -3.43 41.25
CA ILE A 291 11.91 -2.98 41.44
C ILE A 291 11.25 -3.83 42.53
N GLN A 292 10.54 -3.18 43.45
CA GLN A 292 9.65 -3.85 44.39
C GLN A 292 8.32 -4.16 43.69
N SER A 293 8.09 -5.44 43.37
CA SER A 293 6.83 -5.88 42.75
C SER A 293 5.73 -6.00 43.82
N LYS A 294 4.59 -5.33 43.62
CA LYS A 294 3.39 -5.50 44.47
C LYS A 294 2.73 -6.86 44.19
N PRO A 295 2.05 -7.51 45.15
CA PRO A 295 1.37 -8.79 44.90
C PRO A 295 0.31 -8.70 43.78
N PRO A 296 -0.02 -9.81 43.10
CA PRO A 296 -1.06 -9.86 42.07
C PRO A 296 -2.43 -9.55 42.67
N ILE A 297 -3.18 -8.70 41.99
CA ILE A 297 -4.58 -8.42 42.30
C ILE A 297 -5.38 -9.33 41.37
N ILE A 298 -6.20 -10.20 41.93
CA ILE A 298 -7.08 -11.09 41.17
C ILE A 298 -8.26 -10.24 40.67
N PRO A 299 -8.43 -10.07 39.34
CA PRO A 299 -9.51 -9.26 38.80
C PRO A 299 -10.86 -10.00 38.84
N GLN A 300 -11.96 -9.25 38.70
CA GLN A 300 -13.30 -9.83 38.50
C GLN A 300 -13.50 -10.20 37.03
N PHE A 301 -14.03 -11.40 36.77
CA PHE A 301 -14.27 -11.91 35.42
C PHE A 301 -15.71 -11.63 34.95
N PRO A 302 -15.93 -11.33 33.66
CA PRO A 302 -14.94 -11.08 32.60
C PRO A 302 -14.22 -9.73 32.79
N ILE A 303 -12.91 -9.66 32.50
CA ILE A 303 -12.09 -8.46 32.75
C ILE A 303 -12.51 -7.33 31.80
N TYR A 304 -12.86 -7.69 30.56
CA TYR A 304 -13.30 -6.78 29.51
C TYR A 304 -14.50 -5.95 29.94
N SER A 305 -15.51 -6.57 30.56
CA SER A 305 -16.73 -5.87 30.98
C SER A 305 -16.47 -4.79 32.03
N HIS A 306 -15.46 -4.99 32.89
CA HIS A 306 -15.14 -4.11 34.01
C HIS A 306 -14.05 -3.06 33.69
N SER A 307 -13.42 -3.14 32.52
CA SER A 307 -12.36 -2.21 32.12
C SER A 307 -12.95 -1.13 31.22
N PRO A 308 -12.85 0.18 31.50
CA PRO A 308 -13.46 1.20 30.65
C PRO A 308 -12.67 1.44 29.35
N THR A 309 -11.34 1.25 29.35
CA THR A 309 -10.49 1.47 28.17
C THR A 309 -9.83 0.19 27.64
N TYR A 310 -9.47 0.18 26.35
CA TYR A 310 -8.68 -0.89 25.72
C TYR A 310 -7.33 -1.10 26.43
N ARG A 311 -6.69 0.02 26.82
CA ARG A 311 -5.40 0.01 27.50
C ARG A 311 -5.49 -0.69 28.85
N GLU A 312 -6.47 -0.33 29.69
CA GLU A 312 -6.63 -0.95 31.00
C GLU A 312 -7.00 -2.44 30.88
N TRP A 313 -7.84 -2.78 29.90
CA TRP A 313 -8.20 -4.17 29.63
C TRP A 313 -6.97 -5.02 29.31
N ILE A 314 -6.17 -4.63 28.32
CA ILE A 314 -5.02 -5.45 27.89
C ILE A 314 -3.92 -5.48 28.95
N GLN A 315 -3.72 -4.40 29.70
CA GLN A 315 -2.77 -4.36 30.81
C GLN A 315 -3.20 -5.28 31.95
N THR A 316 -4.47 -5.22 32.34
CA THR A 316 -5.01 -6.05 33.44
C THR A 316 -5.04 -7.51 33.04
N TRP A 317 -5.48 -7.82 31.82
CA TRP A 317 -5.53 -9.18 31.30
C TRP A 317 -4.13 -9.79 31.18
N THR A 318 -3.17 -9.08 30.59
CA THR A 318 -1.78 -9.57 30.48
C THR A 318 -1.15 -9.73 31.86
N ALA A 319 -1.36 -8.79 32.79
CA ALA A 319 -0.83 -8.90 34.16
C ALA A 319 -1.43 -10.08 34.94
N TYR A 320 -2.71 -10.39 34.72
CA TYR A 320 -3.35 -11.59 35.27
C TYR A 320 -2.72 -12.86 34.68
N LEU A 321 -2.59 -12.94 33.35
CA LEU A 321 -2.01 -14.12 32.68
C LEU A 321 -0.58 -14.40 33.12
N ILE A 322 0.24 -13.36 33.36
CA ILE A 322 1.60 -13.53 33.92
C ILE A 322 1.56 -14.29 35.25
N SER A 323 0.60 -13.98 36.14
CA SER A 323 0.47 -14.64 37.44
C SER A 323 0.00 -16.09 37.37
N CYS A 324 -0.58 -16.51 36.24
CA CYS A 324 -1.05 -17.89 36.01
C CYS A 324 0.03 -18.81 35.43
N VAL A 325 1.22 -18.30 35.08
CA VAL A 325 2.29 -19.09 34.46
C VAL A 325 2.93 -20.03 35.49
N LYS A 326 2.69 -21.35 35.34
CA LYS A 326 3.23 -22.39 36.24
C LYS A 326 4.66 -22.83 35.91
N ASN A 327 5.11 -22.69 34.65
CA ASN A 327 6.46 -23.08 34.23
C ASN A 327 7.50 -22.11 34.81
N VAL A 328 8.47 -22.64 35.56
CA VAL A 328 9.51 -21.86 36.26
C VAL A 328 10.36 -21.01 35.31
N ASN A 329 10.72 -21.53 34.13
CA ASN A 329 11.54 -20.79 33.16
C ASN A 329 10.73 -19.66 32.50
N ALA A 330 9.49 -19.95 32.10
CA ALA A 330 8.60 -18.95 31.54
C ALA A 330 8.23 -17.86 32.56
N ALA A 331 7.96 -18.24 33.82
CA ALA A 331 7.65 -17.30 34.90
C ALA A 331 8.80 -16.32 35.15
N LYS A 332 10.06 -16.81 35.12
CA LYS A 332 11.25 -15.95 35.23
C LYS A 332 11.33 -14.89 34.12
N ILE A 333 10.89 -15.20 32.90
CA ILE A 333 10.88 -14.25 31.78
C ILE A 333 9.73 -13.26 31.94
N PHE A 334 8.53 -13.76 32.23
CA PHE A 334 7.31 -12.95 32.16
C PHE A 334 7.07 -12.06 33.39
N GLU A 335 7.46 -12.49 34.60
CA GLU A 335 7.33 -11.67 35.82
C GLU A 335 8.07 -10.33 35.72
N VAL A 336 9.16 -10.30 34.95
CA VAL A 336 9.96 -9.11 34.68
C VAL A 336 9.15 -8.01 34.01
N PHE A 337 8.12 -8.34 33.22
CA PHE A 337 7.29 -7.38 32.50
C PHE A 337 6.13 -6.81 33.32
N ARG A 338 5.87 -7.35 34.51
CA ARG A 338 4.72 -6.95 35.33
C ARG A 338 4.73 -5.46 35.72
N PRO A 339 5.87 -4.83 36.09
CA PRO A 339 5.94 -3.38 36.30
C PRO A 339 5.87 -2.56 35.00
N THR A 340 6.42 -3.11 33.91
CA THR A 340 6.50 -2.46 32.59
C THR A 340 5.11 -2.29 31.98
N ILE A 341 4.29 -3.33 32.02
CA ILE A 341 2.94 -3.35 31.42
C ILE A 341 2.01 -2.36 32.14
N ARG A 342 2.14 -2.19 33.45
CA ARG A 342 1.27 -1.31 34.25
C ARG A 342 1.40 0.17 33.91
N ASN A 343 2.57 0.62 33.46
CA ASN A 343 2.84 2.05 33.42
C ASN A 343 2.46 2.70 32.09
N GLN A 344 2.75 2.11 30.91
CA GLN A 344 2.33 2.74 29.66
C GLN A 344 2.08 1.83 28.44
N ASP A 345 3.08 1.11 27.92
CA ASP A 345 3.02 0.64 26.53
C ASP A 345 2.20 -0.66 26.34
N VAL A 346 1.24 -0.61 25.42
CA VAL A 346 0.43 -1.77 25.00
C VAL A 346 1.21 -2.68 24.06
N ARG A 347 2.22 -2.15 23.34
CA ARG A 347 2.99 -2.91 22.34
C ARG A 347 3.69 -4.12 22.96
N VAL A 348 4.33 -3.91 24.12
CA VAL A 348 5.00 -4.98 24.88
C VAL A 348 3.99 -6.05 25.32
N ALA A 349 2.83 -5.62 25.81
CA ALA A 349 1.77 -6.54 26.23
C ALA A 349 1.24 -7.38 25.05
N LYS A 350 0.95 -6.74 23.91
CA LYS A 350 0.44 -7.41 22.70
C LYS A 350 1.42 -8.44 22.14
N GLN A 351 2.72 -8.16 22.14
CA GLN A 351 3.73 -9.10 21.63
C GLN A 351 3.88 -10.33 22.53
N ILE A 352 3.76 -10.16 23.85
CA ILE A 352 3.97 -11.22 24.84
C ILE A 352 2.72 -12.10 25.02
N LEU A 353 1.54 -11.53 24.86
CA LEU A 353 0.24 -12.17 25.09
C LEU A 353 0.08 -13.58 24.46
N PRO A 354 0.47 -13.83 23.20
CA PRO A 354 0.30 -15.16 22.58
C PRO A 354 1.17 -16.22 23.26
N HIS A 355 2.39 -15.83 23.66
CA HIS A 355 3.32 -16.72 24.34
C HIS A 355 2.88 -17.04 25.77
N LEU A 356 2.21 -16.10 26.45
CA LEU A 356 1.59 -16.35 27.75
C LEU A 356 0.49 -17.40 27.64
N ILE A 357 -0.40 -17.28 26.67
CA ILE A 357 -1.52 -18.22 26.48
C ILE A 357 -0.99 -19.62 26.16
N ILE A 358 0.05 -19.72 25.31
CA ILE A 358 0.72 -21.00 25.03
C ILE A 358 1.33 -21.58 26.33
N ALA A 359 1.95 -20.76 27.17
CA ALA A 359 2.55 -21.22 28.43
C ALA A 359 1.54 -21.68 29.48
N ILE A 360 0.33 -21.10 29.47
CA ILE A 360 -0.77 -21.41 30.40
C ILE A 360 -1.57 -22.66 29.94
N SER A 361 -1.40 -23.12 28.69
CA SER A 361 -2.13 -24.25 28.08
C SER A 361 -2.13 -25.57 28.89
N GLN A 362 -1.33 -25.68 29.96
CA GLN A 362 -1.31 -26.85 30.84
C GLN A 362 -2.41 -26.85 31.92
N SER A 363 -3.06 -25.72 32.23
CA SER A 363 -4.06 -25.53 33.31
C SER A 363 -5.48 -25.42 32.75
N GLU A 364 -6.46 -26.20 33.26
CA GLU A 364 -7.85 -26.19 32.75
C GLU A 364 -8.71 -25.04 33.29
N GLU A 365 -8.52 -24.61 34.53
CA GLU A 365 -9.30 -23.53 35.14
C GLU A 365 -9.02 -22.19 34.45
N ASP A 366 -7.74 -21.83 34.30
CA ASP A 366 -7.29 -20.62 33.61
C ASP A 366 -7.75 -20.55 32.14
N PHE A 367 -7.93 -21.71 31.52
CA PHE A 367 -8.35 -21.84 30.14
C PHE A 367 -9.81 -21.42 29.94
N SER A 368 -10.69 -21.74 30.89
CA SER A 368 -12.08 -21.32 30.87
C SER A 368 -12.21 -19.79 30.95
N HIS A 369 -11.38 -19.15 31.78
CA HIS A 369 -11.33 -17.69 31.91
C HIS A 369 -10.86 -17.02 30.61
N ILE A 370 -9.84 -17.58 29.93
CA ILE A 370 -9.37 -17.06 28.63
C ILE A 370 -10.49 -17.16 27.59
N THR A 371 -11.15 -18.31 27.47
CA THR A 371 -12.22 -18.50 26.49
C THR A 371 -13.40 -17.58 26.77
N GLN A 372 -13.80 -17.40 28.03
CA GLN A 372 -14.85 -16.47 28.42
C GLN A 372 -14.51 -15.02 28.00
N GLU A 373 -13.25 -14.62 28.17
CA GLU A 373 -12.77 -13.30 27.78
C GLU A 373 -12.86 -13.09 26.26
N LEU A 374 -12.39 -14.06 25.46
CA LEU A 374 -12.46 -14.00 24.00
C LEU A 374 -13.90 -13.93 23.49
N VAL A 375 -14.79 -14.78 24.03
CA VAL A 375 -16.21 -14.80 23.66
C VAL A 375 -16.90 -13.50 24.03
N THR A 376 -16.58 -12.91 25.19
CA THR A 376 -17.16 -11.63 25.64
C THR A 376 -16.78 -10.50 24.68
N VAL A 377 -15.51 -10.43 24.24
CA VAL A 377 -15.05 -9.43 23.26
C VAL A 377 -15.75 -9.60 21.91
N LEU A 378 -15.94 -10.83 21.44
CA LEU A 378 -16.59 -11.11 20.15
C LEU A 378 -18.10 -10.81 20.19
N ARG A 379 -18.80 -11.15 21.28
CA ARG A 379 -20.23 -10.84 21.46
C ARG A 379 -20.52 -9.34 21.49
N ASP A 380 -19.66 -8.57 22.16
CA ASP A 380 -19.77 -7.10 22.19
C ASP A 380 -19.71 -6.46 20.78
N GLN A 381 -19.09 -7.13 19.80
CA GLN A 381 -19.11 -6.67 18.40
C GLN A 381 -20.46 -6.85 17.70
N ILE A 382 -21.31 -7.76 18.19
CA ILE A 382 -22.59 -8.13 17.55
C ILE A 382 -23.76 -7.44 18.24
N ASP A 383 -23.78 -7.39 19.58
CA ASP A 383 -24.92 -6.91 20.38
C ASP A 383 -25.15 -5.39 20.30
N SER A 384 -24.23 -4.66 19.67
CA SER A 384 -24.27 -3.19 19.61
C SER A 384 -25.18 -2.70 18.48
N ALA A 385 -26.38 -2.26 18.84
CA ALA A 385 -27.28 -1.52 17.93
C ALA A 385 -26.78 -0.09 17.60
N ASP A 386 -25.76 0.41 18.30
CA ASP A 386 -25.16 1.72 18.05
C ASP A 386 -24.26 1.70 16.81
N SER A 387 -24.61 2.52 15.83
CA SER A 387 -23.88 2.70 14.56
C SER A 387 -22.47 3.31 14.70
N VAL A 388 -22.00 3.59 15.92
CA VAL A 388 -20.67 4.16 16.19
C VAL A 388 -19.78 3.11 16.84
N SER A 389 -18.90 2.51 16.04
CA SER A 389 -17.83 1.64 16.54
C SER A 389 -16.91 2.43 17.46
N THR A 390 -16.87 2.09 18.75
CA THR A 390 -15.92 2.72 19.67
C THR A 390 -14.51 2.19 19.37
N PRO A 391 -13.46 3.04 19.40
CA PRO A 391 -12.09 2.60 19.08
C PRO A 391 -11.64 1.45 19.99
N ARG A 392 -12.16 1.39 21.22
CA ARG A 392 -11.96 0.27 22.13
C ARG A 392 -12.42 -1.07 21.54
N LYS A 393 -13.62 -1.13 20.96
CA LYS A 393 -14.21 -2.36 20.39
C LYS A 393 -13.39 -2.86 19.21
N THR A 394 -13.01 -1.96 18.30
CA THR A 394 -12.21 -2.33 17.13
C THR A 394 -10.83 -2.86 17.54
N LEU A 395 -10.15 -2.17 18.47
CA LEU A 395 -8.82 -2.56 18.93
C LEU A 395 -8.82 -3.86 19.74
N SER A 396 -9.84 -4.10 20.56
CA SER A 396 -9.98 -5.35 21.31
C SER A 396 -10.24 -6.53 20.36
N ALA A 397 -11.16 -6.39 19.41
CA ALA A 397 -11.43 -7.41 18.41
C ALA A 397 -10.21 -7.72 17.54
N GLN A 398 -9.48 -6.70 17.06
CA GLN A 398 -8.23 -6.88 16.31
C GLN A 398 -7.18 -7.64 17.13
N THR A 399 -7.05 -7.33 18.43
CA THR A 399 -6.11 -8.04 19.32
C THR A 399 -6.50 -9.52 19.46
N VAL A 400 -7.79 -9.82 19.65
CA VAL A 400 -8.30 -11.20 19.70
C VAL A 400 -8.02 -11.95 18.40
N PHE A 401 -8.27 -11.29 17.26
CA PHE A 401 -8.02 -11.86 15.95
C PHE A 401 -6.54 -12.14 15.68
N ASP A 402 -5.65 -11.19 15.99
CA ASP A 402 -4.20 -11.36 15.86
C ASP A 402 -3.72 -12.53 16.73
N LEU A 403 -4.24 -12.63 17.96
CA LEU A 403 -3.96 -13.71 18.86
C LEU A 403 -4.40 -15.06 18.29
N MET A 404 -5.63 -15.17 17.77
CA MET A 404 -6.13 -16.40 17.14
C MET A 404 -5.28 -16.82 15.94
N ASP A 405 -4.84 -15.87 15.12
CA ASP A 405 -3.99 -16.16 13.97
C ASP A 405 -2.62 -16.69 14.41
N GLN A 406 -2.03 -16.11 15.45
CA GLN A 406 -0.78 -16.57 16.05
C GLN A 406 -0.94 -17.97 16.66
N LEU A 407 -2.01 -18.24 17.40
CA LEU A 407 -2.29 -19.59 17.93
C LEU A 407 -2.49 -20.61 16.80
N ASN A 408 -3.23 -20.28 15.74
CA ASN A 408 -3.38 -21.14 14.55
C ASN A 408 -2.07 -21.38 13.80
N ARG A 409 -1.17 -20.39 13.74
CA ARG A 409 0.18 -20.57 13.19
C ARG A 409 0.99 -21.52 14.07
N TRP A 410 0.94 -21.34 15.39
CA TRP A 410 1.62 -22.24 16.33
C TRP A 410 1.13 -23.70 16.21
N ILE A 411 -0.19 -23.91 16.12
CA ILE A 411 -0.81 -25.23 15.89
C ILE A 411 -0.25 -25.87 14.60
N ARG A 412 -0.20 -25.10 13.49
CA ARG A 412 0.34 -25.57 12.21
C ARG A 412 1.82 -25.94 12.31
N ASN A 413 2.63 -25.10 12.94
CA ASN A 413 4.05 -25.36 13.13
C ASN A 413 4.27 -26.59 14.01
N LYS A 414 3.45 -26.78 15.06
CA LYS A 414 3.50 -27.97 15.92
C LYS A 414 3.14 -29.24 15.17
N ASN A 415 2.13 -29.18 14.30
CA ASN A 415 1.77 -30.29 13.44
C ASN A 415 2.90 -30.65 12.48
N GLN A 416 3.55 -29.66 11.84
CA GLN A 416 4.70 -29.90 10.98
C GLN A 416 5.88 -30.52 11.74
N GLU A 417 6.14 -30.08 12.96
CA GLU A 417 7.18 -30.66 13.83
C GLU A 417 6.88 -32.12 14.17
N ALA A 418 5.63 -32.46 14.51
CA ALA A 418 5.19 -33.83 14.75
C ALA A 418 5.36 -34.71 13.51
N VAL A 419 5.00 -34.20 12.31
CA VAL A 419 5.23 -34.92 11.04
C VAL A 419 6.72 -35.12 10.76
N ARG A 420 7.57 -34.11 10.99
CA ARG A 420 9.02 -34.22 10.83
C ARG A 420 9.60 -35.27 11.77
N LYS A 421 9.27 -35.24 13.06
CA LYS A 421 9.70 -36.25 14.04
C LYS A 421 9.25 -37.66 13.67
N ARG A 422 7.99 -37.83 13.21
CA ARG A 422 7.52 -39.11 12.67
C ARG A 422 8.37 -39.59 11.49
N SER A 423 8.77 -38.69 10.59
CA SER A 423 9.61 -39.04 9.44
C SER A 423 11.06 -39.40 9.83
N GLU A 424 11.61 -38.75 10.85
CA GLU A 424 12.93 -39.06 11.40
C GLU A 424 12.93 -40.43 12.08
N LEU A 425 11.88 -40.72 12.88
CA LEU A 425 11.68 -42.01 13.52
C LEU A 425 11.50 -43.15 12.49
N ARG A 426 10.90 -42.88 11.32
CA ARG A 426 10.84 -43.84 10.19
C ARG A 426 12.20 -44.13 9.55
N ARG A 427 13.10 -43.14 9.53
CA ARG A 427 14.44 -43.26 8.92
C ARG A 427 15.48 -43.85 9.88
N GLY A 428 15.27 -43.73 11.19
CA GLY A 428 16.07 -44.43 12.20
C GLY A 428 15.87 -45.94 12.14
N ARG A 429 16.94 -46.73 12.34
CA ARG A 429 16.95 -48.22 12.31
C ARG A 429 16.13 -48.90 13.43
N HIS A 430 15.10 -48.26 13.98
CA HIS A 430 14.21 -48.87 14.96
C HIS A 430 12.85 -49.12 14.31
N ASN A 431 12.49 -50.40 14.20
CA ASN A 431 11.14 -50.87 13.91
C ASN A 431 10.21 -50.50 15.09
N VAL A 432 9.91 -49.21 15.26
CA VAL A 432 8.86 -48.77 16.17
C VAL A 432 7.54 -49.08 15.47
N LYS A 433 6.85 -50.15 15.91
CA LYS A 433 5.54 -50.54 15.36
C LYS A 433 4.45 -49.49 15.58
N ASP A 434 4.66 -48.58 16.54
CA ASP A 434 3.68 -47.57 16.93
C ASP A 434 4.29 -46.16 16.96
N LEU A 435 4.30 -45.50 15.78
CA LEU A 435 4.84 -44.14 15.64
C LEU A 435 3.97 -43.07 16.30
N ALA A 436 2.67 -43.34 16.47
CA ALA A 436 1.73 -42.44 17.12
C ALA A 436 1.87 -42.47 18.64
N GLY A 437 2.16 -43.65 19.21
CA GLY A 437 2.39 -43.83 20.65
C GLY A 437 3.78 -43.40 21.15
N HIS A 438 4.70 -42.95 20.28
CA HIS A 438 6.03 -42.53 20.74
C HIS A 438 5.92 -41.30 21.66
N PRO A 439 6.50 -41.31 22.88
CA PRO A 439 6.30 -40.25 23.89
C PRO A 439 6.52 -38.83 23.35
N ALA A 440 7.59 -38.62 22.58
CA ALA A 440 7.90 -37.31 22.01
C ALA A 440 6.89 -36.80 20.97
N VAL A 441 6.18 -37.70 20.28
CA VAL A 441 5.12 -37.35 19.30
C VAL A 441 3.80 -37.14 20.04
N ALA A 442 3.49 -38.02 21.00
CA ALA A 442 2.30 -37.93 21.84
C ALA A 442 2.26 -36.63 22.66
N THR A 443 3.38 -36.17 23.22
CA THR A 443 3.45 -34.88 23.95
C THR A 443 3.15 -33.69 23.05
N LEU A 444 3.66 -33.68 21.81
CA LEU A 444 3.40 -32.60 20.86
C LEU A 444 1.94 -32.58 20.42
N GLU A 445 1.35 -33.74 20.18
CA GLU A 445 -0.06 -33.88 19.81
C GLU A 445 -0.99 -33.50 20.94
N TYR A 446 -0.64 -33.84 22.18
CA TYR A 446 -1.38 -33.43 23.37
C TYR A 446 -1.38 -31.90 23.55
N GLN A 447 -0.21 -31.26 23.47
CA GLN A 447 -0.09 -29.80 23.55
C GLN A 447 -0.86 -29.10 22.42
N ARG A 448 -0.77 -29.63 21.20
CA ARG A 448 -1.54 -29.15 20.04
C ARG A 448 -3.04 -29.25 20.30
N ALA A 449 -3.53 -30.44 20.68
CA ALA A 449 -4.95 -30.72 20.87
C ALA A 449 -5.57 -29.81 21.94
N LYS A 450 -4.83 -29.49 23.00
CA LYS A 450 -5.27 -28.53 24.02
C LYS A 450 -5.44 -27.12 23.47
N VAL A 451 -4.50 -26.59 22.70
CA VAL A 451 -4.65 -25.24 22.14
C VAL A 451 -5.74 -25.23 21.05
N GLU A 452 -5.88 -26.32 20.30
CA GLU A 452 -6.93 -26.51 19.30
C GLU A 452 -8.33 -26.56 19.94
N SER A 453 -8.47 -27.20 21.11
CA SER A 453 -9.74 -27.21 21.86
C SER A 453 -10.16 -25.83 22.37
N LEU A 454 -9.21 -24.91 22.59
CA LEU A 454 -9.50 -23.51 22.94
C LEU A 454 -10.31 -22.86 21.83
N LEU A 455 -9.78 -22.96 20.61
CA LEU A 455 -10.31 -22.31 19.44
C LEU A 455 -11.61 -22.96 18.97
N SER A 456 -11.76 -24.29 19.14
CA SER A 456 -12.98 -25.01 18.76
C SER A 456 -14.16 -24.75 19.71
N THR A 457 -13.90 -24.25 20.93
CA THR A 457 -14.97 -23.88 21.88
C THR A 457 -15.69 -22.60 21.45
N ILE A 458 -15.03 -21.78 20.62
CA ILE A 458 -15.61 -20.56 20.07
C ILE A 458 -16.51 -20.95 18.89
N ASP A 459 -17.77 -20.52 18.94
CA ASP A 459 -18.72 -20.75 17.86
C ASP A 459 -18.27 -20.06 16.55
N ASN A 460 -18.34 -20.80 15.45
CA ASN A 460 -17.95 -20.31 14.12
C ASN A 460 -18.88 -19.20 13.65
N GLU A 461 -20.18 -19.25 13.98
CA GLU A 461 -21.17 -18.22 13.60
C GLU A 461 -20.91 -16.90 14.35
N LEU A 462 -20.59 -16.99 15.65
CA LEU A 462 -20.16 -15.83 16.44
C LEU A 462 -18.90 -15.20 15.84
N LEU A 463 -17.89 -16.02 15.57
CA LEU A 463 -16.61 -15.57 15.02
C LEU A 463 -16.78 -14.94 13.64
N SER A 464 -17.59 -15.54 12.78
CA SER A 464 -17.80 -15.09 11.40
C SER A 464 -18.52 -13.74 11.35
N ASN A 465 -19.56 -13.57 12.17
CA ASN A 465 -20.31 -12.31 12.27
C ASN A 465 -19.52 -11.20 12.94
N ALA A 466 -18.80 -11.49 14.03
CA ALA A 466 -17.90 -10.53 14.65
C ALA A 466 -16.79 -10.09 13.69
N ALA A 467 -16.20 -11.03 12.94
CA ALA A 467 -15.18 -10.72 11.92
C ALA A 467 -15.75 -9.87 10.78
N PHE A 468 -16.98 -10.15 10.33
CA PHE A 468 -17.67 -9.34 9.31
C PHE A 468 -17.86 -7.89 9.78
N ARG A 469 -18.40 -7.68 10.99
CA ARG A 469 -18.59 -6.35 11.59
C ARG A 469 -17.27 -5.59 11.74
N CYS A 470 -16.18 -6.29 12.06
CA CYS A 470 -14.84 -5.73 12.17
C CYS A 470 -14.12 -5.54 10.82
N ARG A 471 -14.78 -5.76 9.68
CA ARG A 471 -14.20 -5.69 8.32
C ARG A 471 -13.02 -6.65 8.09
N ALA A 472 -12.98 -7.75 8.85
CA ALA A 472 -12.02 -8.84 8.66
C ALA A 472 -12.62 -9.91 7.73
N PHE A 473 -12.96 -9.51 6.50
CA PHE A 473 -13.77 -10.31 5.58
C PHE A 473 -13.15 -11.68 5.24
N ALA A 474 -11.84 -11.80 5.06
CA ALA A 474 -11.19 -13.08 4.78
C ALA A 474 -11.32 -14.07 5.95
N ARG A 475 -11.30 -13.57 7.19
CA ARG A 475 -11.53 -14.40 8.38
C ARG A 475 -13.00 -14.78 8.52
N SER A 476 -13.89 -13.84 8.21
CA SER A 476 -15.33 -14.11 8.15
C SER A 476 -15.64 -15.22 7.14
N LEU A 477 -15.07 -15.13 5.93
CA LEU A 477 -15.20 -16.12 4.86
C LEU A 477 -14.78 -17.52 5.34
N MET A 478 -13.56 -17.64 5.85
CA MET A 478 -13.03 -18.92 6.35
C MET A 478 -13.93 -19.55 7.43
N SER A 479 -14.46 -18.75 8.35
CA SER A 479 -15.34 -19.24 9.42
C SER A 479 -16.71 -19.68 8.88
N PHE A 480 -17.28 -18.93 7.94
CA PHE A 480 -18.55 -19.31 7.28
C PHE A 480 -18.40 -20.56 6.43
N GLU A 481 -17.29 -20.74 5.70
CA GLU A 481 -17.03 -21.95 4.93
C GLU A 481 -16.95 -23.19 5.84
N LYS A 482 -16.27 -23.08 6.98
CA LYS A 482 -16.24 -24.14 8.00
C LYS A 482 -17.63 -24.47 8.53
N GLU A 483 -18.45 -23.45 8.77
CA GLU A 483 -19.83 -23.64 9.21
C GLU A 483 -20.68 -24.36 8.16
N ILE A 484 -20.53 -24.01 6.89
CA ILE A 484 -21.23 -24.69 5.77
C ILE A 484 -20.80 -26.14 5.67
N VAL A 485 -19.50 -26.43 5.77
CA VAL A 485 -18.98 -27.81 5.77
C VAL A 485 -19.57 -28.59 6.95
N ALA A 486 -19.55 -28.03 8.16
CA ALA A 486 -20.13 -28.68 9.34
C ALA A 486 -21.64 -28.94 9.21
N LYS A 487 -22.40 -27.99 8.65
CA LYS A 487 -23.84 -28.16 8.41
C LYS A 487 -24.15 -29.19 7.31
N ARG A 488 -23.29 -29.30 6.29
CA ARG A 488 -23.39 -30.37 5.27
C ARG A 488 -23.06 -31.74 5.84
N GLU A 489 -22.06 -31.84 6.71
CA GLU A 489 -21.75 -33.09 7.44
C GLU A 489 -22.91 -33.53 8.34
N GLN A 490 -23.67 -32.57 8.89
CA GLN A 490 -24.92 -32.81 9.62
C GLN A 490 -26.12 -33.17 8.73
N GLN A 491 -25.92 -33.37 7.42
CA GLN A 491 -26.96 -33.71 6.43
C GLN A 491 -28.12 -32.70 6.36
N LYS A 492 -27.86 -31.40 6.59
CA LYS A 492 -28.87 -30.36 6.41
C LYS A 492 -29.26 -30.17 4.94
N THR A 493 -30.50 -29.78 4.70
CA THR A 493 -31.07 -29.59 3.36
C THR A 493 -30.50 -28.33 2.69
N GLU A 494 -30.39 -28.32 1.35
CA GLU A 494 -29.88 -27.17 0.58
C GLU A 494 -30.68 -25.87 0.80
N GLN A 495 -31.96 -25.97 1.21
CA GLN A 495 -32.78 -24.83 1.60
C GLN A 495 -32.30 -24.15 2.89
N GLU A 496 -31.80 -24.92 3.85
CA GLU A 496 -31.26 -24.40 5.12
C GLU A 496 -29.90 -23.71 4.94
N LEU A 497 -29.21 -23.99 3.82
CA LEU A 497 -27.93 -23.40 3.47
C LEU A 497 -28.07 -22.07 2.70
N GLN A 498 -29.22 -21.79 2.09
CA GLN A 498 -29.46 -20.54 1.34
C GLN A 498 -29.13 -19.25 2.12
N PRO A 499 -29.52 -19.07 3.40
CA PRO A 499 -29.16 -17.84 4.13
C PRO A 499 -27.63 -17.69 4.33
N LEU A 500 -26.90 -18.80 4.41
CA LEU A 500 -25.44 -18.77 4.49
C LEU A 500 -24.81 -18.37 3.14
N TYR A 501 -25.38 -18.80 2.02
CA TYR A 501 -24.93 -18.36 0.69
C TYR A 501 -25.20 -16.88 0.45
N GLU A 502 -26.32 -16.36 0.94
CA GLU A 502 -26.58 -14.91 0.90
C GLU A 502 -25.54 -14.13 1.71
N ARG A 503 -25.18 -14.62 2.88
CA ARG A 503 -24.12 -14.01 3.69
C ARG A 503 -22.74 -14.11 3.01
N LEU A 504 -22.45 -15.22 2.33
CA LEU A 504 -21.25 -15.37 1.51
C LEU A 504 -21.24 -14.36 0.35
N HIS A 505 -22.36 -14.11 -0.33
CA HIS A 505 -22.46 -13.05 -1.34
C HIS A 505 -22.00 -11.70 -0.76
N GLU A 506 -22.49 -11.32 0.43
CA GLU A 506 -22.05 -10.07 1.06
C GLU A 506 -20.55 -10.05 1.38
N ILE A 507 -19.99 -11.17 1.84
CA ILE A 507 -18.57 -11.27 2.17
C ILE A 507 -17.70 -11.15 0.93
N TYR A 508 -18.03 -11.87 -0.14
CA TYR A 508 -17.32 -11.78 -1.41
C TYR A 508 -17.42 -10.39 -2.03
N ALA A 509 -18.58 -9.73 -1.90
CA ALA A 509 -18.73 -8.35 -2.34
C ALA A 509 -17.77 -7.39 -1.62
N ASN A 510 -17.60 -7.56 -0.30
CA ASN A 510 -16.68 -6.75 0.49
C ASN A 510 -15.19 -7.13 0.35
N LEU A 511 -14.89 -8.31 -0.19
CA LEU A 511 -13.53 -8.76 -0.49
C LEU A 511 -13.02 -8.28 -1.86
N ASP A 512 -13.89 -7.70 -2.68
CA ASP A 512 -13.62 -7.36 -4.08
C ASP A 512 -13.15 -8.59 -4.90
N GLU A 513 -13.73 -9.78 -4.65
CA GLU A 513 -13.39 -11.04 -5.33
C GLU A 513 -14.56 -11.55 -6.21
N PRO A 514 -14.56 -11.23 -7.52
CA PRO A 514 -15.67 -11.56 -8.42
C PRO A 514 -15.79 -13.05 -8.74
N ASP A 515 -14.68 -13.79 -8.78
CA ASP A 515 -14.67 -15.21 -9.14
C ASP A 515 -15.38 -16.07 -8.08
N GLY A 516 -15.09 -15.80 -6.80
CA GLY A 516 -15.77 -16.44 -5.68
C GLY A 516 -17.27 -16.13 -5.64
N MET A 517 -17.65 -14.90 -5.96
CA MET A 517 -19.05 -14.49 -6.10
C MET A 517 -19.78 -15.28 -7.20
N GLU A 518 -19.17 -15.45 -8.38
CA GLU A 518 -19.76 -16.25 -9.46
C GLU A 518 -19.90 -17.73 -9.07
N GLY A 519 -18.92 -18.25 -8.32
CA GLY A 519 -18.95 -19.61 -7.77
C GLY A 519 -20.15 -19.83 -6.83
N VAL A 520 -20.34 -18.95 -5.84
CA VAL A 520 -21.48 -19.05 -4.90
C VAL A 520 -22.81 -18.83 -5.61
N SER A 521 -22.87 -17.94 -6.60
CA SER A 521 -24.09 -17.67 -7.38
C SER A 521 -24.66 -18.92 -8.05
N LYS A 522 -23.82 -19.92 -8.38
CA LYS A 522 -24.27 -21.21 -8.94
C LYS A 522 -24.91 -22.15 -7.92
N LEU A 523 -24.69 -21.91 -6.63
CA LEU A 523 -25.25 -22.68 -5.52
C LEU A 523 -26.59 -22.10 -5.02
N VAL A 524 -26.91 -20.87 -5.42
CA VAL A 524 -28.17 -20.20 -5.08
C VAL A 524 -29.29 -20.75 -5.97
N ILE A 525 -30.36 -21.26 -5.36
CA ILE A 525 -31.49 -21.89 -6.08
C ILE A 525 -32.28 -20.84 -6.87
N SER A 526 -32.58 -19.71 -6.24
CA SER A 526 -33.34 -18.61 -6.83
C SER A 526 -32.75 -17.28 -6.38
N PRO A 527 -32.01 -16.56 -7.25
CA PRO A 527 -31.32 -15.36 -6.85
C PRO A 527 -32.30 -14.21 -6.63
N SER A 528 -32.25 -13.59 -5.44
CA SER A 528 -32.99 -12.36 -5.14
C SER A 528 -32.50 -11.18 -5.99
N LEU A 529 -33.31 -10.11 -6.09
CA LEU A 529 -32.90 -8.90 -6.83
C LEU A 529 -31.59 -8.33 -6.26
N GLU A 530 -31.45 -8.31 -4.94
CA GLU A 530 -30.22 -7.85 -4.28
C GLU A 530 -29.00 -8.72 -4.60
N GLN A 531 -29.18 -10.06 -4.65
CA GLN A 531 -28.11 -10.96 -5.05
C GLN A 531 -27.69 -10.75 -6.50
N GLN A 532 -28.65 -10.50 -7.41
CA GLN A 532 -28.36 -10.17 -8.81
C GLN A 532 -27.62 -8.83 -8.93
N ILE A 533 -28.04 -7.82 -8.19
CA ILE A 533 -27.37 -6.52 -8.11
C ILE A 533 -25.92 -6.70 -7.67
N ARG A 534 -25.69 -7.36 -6.51
CA ARG A 534 -24.33 -7.61 -5.98
C ARG A 534 -23.47 -8.39 -6.99
N GLY A 535 -24.03 -9.42 -7.63
CA GLY A 535 -23.33 -10.19 -8.65
C GLY A 535 -22.93 -9.35 -9.86
N HIS A 536 -23.82 -8.49 -10.36
CA HIS A 536 -23.53 -7.61 -11.49
C HIS A 536 -22.51 -6.51 -11.15
N GLU A 537 -22.59 -5.91 -9.96
CA GLU A 537 -21.60 -4.92 -9.50
C GLU A 537 -20.20 -5.54 -9.37
N MET A 538 -20.10 -6.74 -8.79
CA MET A 538 -18.83 -7.43 -8.60
C MET A 538 -18.20 -7.89 -9.91
N THR A 539 -19.00 -8.43 -10.84
CA THR A 539 -18.53 -8.84 -12.17
C THR A 539 -18.24 -7.65 -13.10
N GLY A 540 -18.53 -6.42 -12.66
CA GLY A 540 -18.34 -5.20 -13.45
C GLY A 540 -19.35 -5.03 -14.58
N ARG A 541 -20.46 -5.76 -14.58
CA ARG A 541 -21.56 -5.63 -15.56
C ARG A 541 -22.49 -4.49 -15.15
N TRP A 542 -21.96 -3.28 -15.17
CA TRP A 542 -22.64 -2.08 -14.63
C TRP A 542 -23.93 -1.71 -15.37
N THR A 543 -24.07 -2.02 -16.66
CA THR A 543 -25.31 -1.79 -17.41
C THR A 543 -26.45 -2.68 -16.92
N SER A 544 -26.17 -3.96 -16.63
CA SER A 544 -27.14 -4.88 -16.03
C SER A 544 -27.48 -4.48 -14.59
N ALA A 545 -26.46 -4.11 -13.80
CA ALA A 545 -26.67 -3.60 -12.44
C ALA A 545 -27.56 -2.35 -12.43
N GLN A 546 -27.35 -1.42 -13.37
CA GLN A 546 -28.18 -0.23 -13.53
C GLN A 546 -29.66 -0.62 -13.73
N SER A 547 -29.97 -1.55 -14.65
CA SER A 547 -31.34 -2.01 -14.87
C SER A 547 -31.97 -2.63 -13.62
N CYS A 548 -31.20 -3.42 -12.85
CA CYS A 548 -31.70 -3.98 -11.59
C CYS A 548 -32.01 -2.90 -10.55
N TRP A 549 -31.12 -1.90 -10.39
CA TRP A 549 -31.34 -0.76 -9.50
C TRP A 549 -32.55 0.09 -9.92
N GLU A 550 -32.75 0.29 -11.23
CA GLU A 550 -33.92 0.99 -11.75
C GLU A 550 -35.24 0.26 -11.41
N ILE A 551 -35.26 -1.07 -11.48
CA ILE A 551 -36.42 -1.87 -11.06
C ILE A 551 -36.64 -1.75 -9.54
N GLN A 552 -35.57 -1.84 -8.73
CA GLN A 552 -35.69 -1.67 -7.28
C GLN A 552 -36.20 -0.27 -6.92
N LEU A 553 -35.75 0.76 -7.64
CA LEU A 553 -36.20 2.14 -7.45
C LEU A 553 -37.67 2.34 -7.82
N GLN A 554 -38.19 1.61 -8.82
CA GLN A 554 -39.63 1.62 -9.14
C GLN A 554 -40.47 1.04 -8.00
N GLN A 555 -39.94 0.06 -7.26
CA GLN A 555 -40.62 -0.55 -6.12
C GLN A 555 -40.52 0.33 -4.86
N GLU A 556 -39.35 0.94 -4.62
CA GLU A 556 -39.05 1.74 -3.43
C GLU A 556 -38.48 3.13 -3.75
N PRO A 557 -39.29 4.07 -4.31
CA PRO A 557 -38.81 5.37 -4.76
C PRO A 557 -38.42 6.32 -3.62
N ASN A 558 -38.90 6.08 -2.39
CA ASN A 558 -38.62 6.92 -1.23
C ASN A 558 -37.45 6.39 -0.37
N ASN A 559 -36.77 5.33 -0.83
CA ASN A 559 -35.60 4.78 -0.17
C ASN A 559 -34.33 5.37 -0.80
N LEU A 560 -33.38 5.80 0.04
CA LEU A 560 -32.13 6.39 -0.41
C LEU A 560 -31.18 5.35 -1.02
N GLU A 561 -31.19 4.12 -0.51
CA GLU A 561 -30.20 3.10 -0.90
C GLU A 561 -30.24 2.77 -2.41
N PRO A 562 -31.42 2.55 -3.04
CA PRO A 562 -31.50 2.34 -4.48
C PRO A 562 -30.99 3.54 -5.31
N HIS A 563 -31.22 4.76 -4.86
CA HIS A 563 -30.67 5.96 -5.50
C HIS A 563 -29.14 5.97 -5.46
N ILE A 564 -28.54 5.64 -4.32
CA ILE A 564 -27.08 5.56 -4.19
C ILE A 564 -26.53 4.44 -5.08
N GLY A 565 -27.18 3.27 -5.13
CA GLY A 565 -26.81 2.16 -6.00
C GLY A 565 -26.80 2.54 -7.48
N LEU A 566 -27.85 3.23 -7.93
CA LEU A 566 -27.92 3.78 -9.29
C LEU A 566 -26.80 4.78 -9.58
N LEU A 567 -26.51 5.69 -8.64
CA LEU A 567 -25.41 6.67 -8.78
C LEU A 567 -24.04 5.98 -8.87
N ARG A 568 -23.80 4.90 -8.12
CA ARG A 568 -22.58 4.08 -8.26
C ARG A 568 -22.47 3.49 -9.67
N CYS A 569 -23.56 2.98 -10.22
CA CYS A 569 -23.58 2.44 -11.58
C CYS A 569 -23.27 3.53 -12.62
N LEU A 570 -23.92 4.69 -12.52
CA LEU A 570 -23.69 5.82 -13.42
C LEU A 570 -22.24 6.31 -13.34
N ARG A 571 -21.66 6.38 -12.15
CA ARG A 571 -20.24 6.71 -11.94
C ARG A 571 -19.32 5.71 -12.63
N ASN A 572 -19.52 4.41 -12.41
CA ASN A 572 -18.67 3.35 -12.98
C ASN A 572 -18.83 3.21 -14.50
N LEU A 573 -20.00 3.56 -15.05
CA LEU A 573 -20.21 3.66 -16.49
C LEU A 573 -19.60 4.94 -17.08
N GLY A 574 -19.40 5.99 -16.28
CA GLY A 574 -18.93 7.30 -16.73
C GLY A 574 -20.05 8.22 -17.25
N HIS A 575 -21.30 7.97 -16.87
CA HIS A 575 -22.48 8.75 -17.26
C HIS A 575 -22.71 9.95 -16.33
N ASN A 576 -21.74 10.88 -16.29
CA ASN A 576 -21.75 12.00 -15.36
C ASN A 576 -22.92 12.97 -15.55
N ASP A 577 -23.40 13.17 -16.78
CA ASP A 577 -24.57 14.02 -17.06
C ASP A 577 -25.87 13.45 -16.51
N ALA A 578 -26.06 12.13 -16.67
CA ALA A 578 -27.20 11.41 -16.09
C ALA A 578 -27.12 11.44 -14.57
N MET A 579 -25.93 11.27 -14.01
CA MET A 579 -25.67 11.37 -12.57
C MET A 579 -26.07 12.75 -12.03
N LYS A 580 -25.63 13.84 -12.68
CA LYS A 580 -25.97 15.22 -12.30
C LYS A 580 -27.48 15.47 -12.34
N THR A 581 -28.13 15.03 -13.41
CA THR A 581 -29.58 15.21 -13.61
C THR A 581 -30.37 14.44 -12.57
N HIS A 582 -29.99 13.18 -12.30
CA HIS A 582 -30.65 12.34 -11.30
C HIS A 582 -30.53 12.96 -9.90
N ILE A 583 -29.33 13.40 -9.49
CA ILE A 583 -29.13 14.06 -8.19
C ILE A 583 -30.01 15.31 -8.07
N HIS A 584 -30.11 16.14 -9.12
CA HIS A 584 -30.97 17.33 -9.08
C HIS A 584 -32.45 16.96 -8.86
N GLY A 585 -32.96 15.93 -9.55
CA GLY A 585 -34.34 15.47 -9.40
C GLY A 585 -34.61 14.83 -8.04
N VAL A 586 -33.63 14.12 -7.46
CA VAL A 586 -33.76 13.55 -6.12
C VAL A 586 -33.78 14.66 -5.07
N LEU A 587 -32.88 15.64 -5.16
CA LEU A 587 -32.79 16.73 -4.20
C LEU A 587 -33.96 17.72 -4.28
N SER A 588 -34.64 17.83 -5.43
CA SER A 588 -35.88 18.62 -5.50
C SER A 588 -37.01 18.00 -4.68
N ASN A 589 -37.04 16.67 -4.55
CA ASN A 589 -38.06 15.96 -3.78
C ASN A 589 -37.63 15.74 -2.32
N HIS A 590 -36.34 15.46 -2.08
CA HIS A 590 -35.76 15.17 -0.78
C HIS A 590 -34.49 16.00 -0.51
N PRO A 591 -34.63 17.29 -0.15
CA PRO A 591 -33.47 18.16 0.10
C PRO A 591 -32.57 17.69 1.25
N THR A 592 -33.11 16.93 2.21
CA THR A 592 -32.38 16.42 3.37
C THR A 592 -31.25 15.44 3.01
N TRP A 593 -31.34 14.80 1.83
CA TRP A 593 -30.34 13.83 1.36
C TRP A 593 -29.09 14.46 0.74
N GLU A 594 -29.04 15.79 0.64
CA GLU A 594 -27.90 16.52 0.04
C GLU A 594 -26.56 16.08 0.64
N SER A 595 -26.48 15.87 1.95
CA SER A 595 -25.23 15.48 2.59
C SER A 595 -24.72 14.09 2.19
N GLN A 596 -25.61 13.17 1.82
CA GLN A 596 -25.26 11.79 1.44
C GLN A 596 -24.93 11.68 -0.06
N LEU A 597 -25.49 12.59 -0.87
CA LEU A 597 -25.27 12.64 -2.33
C LEU A 597 -24.16 13.61 -2.76
N ALA A 598 -23.64 14.41 -1.83
CA ALA A 598 -22.72 15.50 -2.13
C ALA A 598 -21.43 15.02 -2.82
N ASP A 599 -20.91 13.85 -2.46
CA ASP A 599 -19.66 13.33 -3.04
C ASP A 599 -19.84 13.00 -4.53
N PHE A 600 -20.92 12.31 -4.88
CA PHE A 600 -21.30 12.07 -6.28
C PHE A 600 -21.60 13.38 -7.03
N ALA A 601 -22.23 14.36 -6.36
CA ALA A 601 -22.55 15.64 -6.98
C ALA A 601 -21.29 16.44 -7.31
N VAL A 602 -20.32 16.48 -6.40
CA VAL A 602 -19.01 17.12 -6.62
C VAL A 602 -18.25 16.35 -7.71
N GLU A 603 -18.26 15.02 -7.66
CA GLU A 603 -17.61 14.18 -8.65
C GLU A 603 -18.21 14.32 -10.06
N GLY A 604 -19.53 14.50 -10.16
CA GLY A 604 -20.18 14.81 -11.43
C GLY A 604 -19.87 16.22 -11.92
N ALA A 605 -19.84 17.20 -11.00
CA ALA A 605 -19.62 18.61 -11.36
C ALA A 605 -18.21 18.87 -11.91
N TRP A 606 -17.17 18.42 -11.21
CA TRP A 606 -15.80 18.63 -11.67
C TRP A 606 -15.51 17.83 -12.95
N THR A 607 -15.99 16.59 -13.12
CA THR A 607 -15.75 15.76 -14.33
C THR A 607 -16.35 16.40 -15.58
N LEU A 608 -17.48 17.09 -15.45
CA LEU A 608 -18.11 17.88 -16.52
C LEU A 608 -17.46 19.25 -16.72
N GLY A 609 -16.51 19.64 -15.87
CA GLY A 609 -15.85 20.95 -15.91
C GLY A 609 -16.68 22.11 -15.35
N ASP A 610 -17.78 21.83 -14.63
CA ASP A 610 -18.65 22.83 -14.01
C ASP A 610 -18.10 23.28 -12.65
N LEU A 611 -17.08 24.14 -12.69
CA LEU A 611 -16.36 24.61 -11.50
C LEU A 611 -17.24 25.46 -10.56
N GLU A 612 -18.24 26.17 -11.08
CA GLU A 612 -19.16 26.95 -10.25
C GLU A 612 -20.04 26.03 -9.39
N ALA A 613 -20.52 24.93 -9.94
CA ALA A 613 -21.21 23.91 -9.16
C ALA A 613 -20.30 23.30 -8.08
N VAL A 614 -19.03 23.00 -8.40
CA VAL A 614 -18.05 22.50 -7.42
C VAL A 614 -17.85 23.52 -6.28
N LYS A 615 -17.72 24.81 -6.60
CA LYS A 615 -17.55 25.89 -5.62
C LYS A 615 -18.74 26.00 -4.68
N ARG A 616 -19.96 25.92 -5.21
CA ARG A 616 -21.19 25.92 -4.39
C ARG A 616 -21.22 24.73 -3.43
N LEU A 617 -20.97 23.52 -3.94
CA LEU A 617 -21.07 22.27 -3.17
C LEU A 617 -19.94 22.13 -2.12
N THR A 618 -18.76 22.69 -2.38
CA THR A 618 -17.58 22.58 -1.48
C THR A 618 -17.42 23.75 -0.51
N SER A 619 -18.33 24.73 -0.56
CA SER A 619 -18.30 25.96 0.25
C SER A 619 -18.27 25.70 1.77
N ASN A 620 -18.94 24.65 2.23
CA ASN A 620 -18.90 24.25 3.62
C ASN A 620 -17.60 23.48 3.93
N HIS A 621 -16.67 24.14 4.63
CA HIS A 621 -15.36 23.59 4.99
C HIS A 621 -15.40 22.55 6.10
N GLN A 622 -16.53 22.41 6.82
CA GLN A 622 -16.67 21.40 7.88
C GLN A 622 -16.86 19.99 7.31
N ARG A 623 -17.46 19.86 6.13
CA ARG A 623 -17.59 18.58 5.44
C ARG A 623 -16.26 18.22 4.76
N GLN A 624 -15.75 17.03 5.05
CA GLN A 624 -14.48 16.54 4.52
C GLN A 624 -14.70 15.16 3.92
N SER A 625 -14.74 15.09 2.59
CA SER A 625 -14.68 13.85 1.81
C SER A 625 -13.53 13.96 0.80
N PRO A 626 -13.03 12.83 0.26
CA PRO A 626 -11.97 12.86 -0.74
C PRO A 626 -12.32 13.69 -1.98
N GLU A 627 -13.54 13.54 -2.48
CA GLU A 627 -14.08 14.20 -3.67
C GLU A 627 -14.20 15.71 -3.44
N MET A 628 -14.75 16.14 -2.30
CA MET A 628 -14.80 17.55 -1.92
C MET A 628 -13.41 18.16 -1.81
N THR A 629 -12.46 17.40 -1.24
CA THR A 629 -11.08 17.85 -1.03
C THR A 629 -10.37 18.05 -2.37
N LEU A 630 -10.55 17.13 -3.32
CA LEU A 630 -10.05 17.28 -4.68
C LEU A 630 -10.72 18.43 -5.43
N GLY A 631 -12.03 18.60 -5.27
CA GLY A 631 -12.77 19.75 -5.81
C GLY A 631 -12.20 21.09 -5.33
N ARG A 632 -11.95 21.23 -4.02
CA ARG A 632 -11.30 22.42 -3.45
C ARG A 632 -9.89 22.63 -3.98
N LEU A 633 -9.12 21.55 -4.16
CA LEU A 633 -7.78 21.62 -4.73
C LEU A 633 -7.82 22.16 -6.17
N LEU A 634 -8.72 21.67 -7.02
CA LEU A 634 -8.92 22.22 -8.38
C LEU A 634 -9.34 23.68 -8.37
N LEU A 635 -10.27 24.07 -7.49
CA LEU A 635 -10.70 25.47 -7.35
C LEU A 635 -9.55 26.39 -6.92
N SER A 636 -8.67 25.91 -6.05
CA SER A 636 -7.48 26.65 -5.64
C SER A 636 -6.45 26.78 -6.77
N ALA A 637 -6.36 25.78 -7.65
CA ALA A 637 -5.48 25.81 -8.81
C ALA A 637 -5.94 26.82 -9.88
N GLN A 638 -7.25 27.13 -9.92
CA GLN A 638 -7.80 28.17 -10.79
C GLN A 638 -7.36 29.57 -10.36
N LYS A 639 -7.05 29.77 -9.07
CA LYS A 639 -6.58 31.05 -8.53
C LYS A 639 -5.05 31.14 -8.68
N ASP A 640 -4.53 32.29 -9.10
CA ASP A 640 -3.08 32.54 -9.21
C ASP A 640 -2.35 32.66 -7.84
N ALA A 641 -3.02 32.36 -6.72
CA ALA A 641 -2.48 32.49 -5.38
C ALA A 641 -1.71 31.23 -4.95
N ARG A 642 -0.40 31.17 -5.24
CA ARG A 642 0.47 30.02 -4.91
C ARG A 642 0.38 29.58 -3.44
N LYS A 643 0.34 30.53 -2.50
CA LYS A 643 0.26 30.25 -1.06
C LYS A 643 -1.06 29.56 -0.67
N GLU A 644 -2.18 29.96 -1.27
CA GLU A 644 -3.49 29.34 -1.00
C GLU A 644 -3.54 27.92 -1.59
N PHE A 645 -2.98 27.71 -2.78
CA PHE A 645 -2.86 26.39 -3.37
C PHE A 645 -2.02 25.45 -2.49
N ASP A 646 -0.86 25.89 -2.02
CA ASP A 646 0.03 25.07 -1.20
C ASP A 646 -0.63 24.68 0.14
N THR A 647 -1.37 25.58 0.80
CA THR A 647 -2.08 25.25 2.05
C THR A 647 -3.22 24.25 1.84
N ILE A 648 -3.98 24.39 0.75
CA ILE A 648 -5.06 23.45 0.40
C ILE A 648 -4.49 22.08 0.01
N LEU A 649 -3.38 22.05 -0.73
CA LEU A 649 -2.67 20.82 -1.09
C LEU A 649 -2.15 20.06 0.13
N GLU A 650 -1.60 20.78 1.12
CA GLU A 650 -1.16 20.17 2.38
C GLU A 650 -2.32 19.57 3.16
N ASN A 651 -3.45 20.28 3.26
CA ASN A 651 -4.64 19.73 3.89
C ASN A 651 -5.18 18.51 3.12
N ALA A 652 -5.17 18.55 1.79
CA ALA A 652 -5.60 17.44 0.95
C ALA A 652 -4.78 16.18 1.21
N ARG A 653 -3.45 16.30 1.24
CA ARG A 653 -2.54 15.18 1.57
C ARG A 653 -2.81 14.62 2.96
N ARG A 654 -3.13 15.46 3.95
CA ARG A 654 -3.50 15.02 5.31
C ARG A 654 -4.81 14.22 5.33
N VAL A 655 -5.84 14.68 4.61
CA VAL A 655 -7.13 13.98 4.53
C VAL A 655 -6.98 12.62 3.86
N PHE A 656 -6.32 12.56 2.69
CA PHE A 656 -6.11 11.29 1.98
C PHE A 656 -5.19 10.34 2.76
N GLY A 657 -4.07 10.87 3.29
CA GLY A 657 -3.09 10.11 4.06
C GLY A 657 -3.62 9.56 5.38
N GLY A 658 -4.58 10.23 6.01
CA GLY A 658 -5.20 9.76 7.26
C GLY A 658 -5.82 8.36 7.14
N VAL A 659 -6.36 8.01 5.98
CA VAL A 659 -6.90 6.67 5.70
C VAL A 659 -5.80 5.60 5.66
N ILE A 660 -4.62 5.94 5.12
CA ILE A 660 -3.45 5.05 5.11
C ILE A 660 -3.01 4.75 6.54
N THR A 661 -2.92 5.79 7.37
CA THR A 661 -2.54 5.67 8.78
C THR A 661 -3.54 4.81 9.57
N ALA A 662 -4.84 4.97 9.31
CA ALA A 662 -5.89 4.18 9.94
C ALA A 662 -5.86 2.68 9.53
N ASN A 663 -5.52 2.37 8.28
CA ASN A 663 -5.46 1.00 7.75
C ASN A 663 -4.18 0.23 8.15
N GLY A 664 -3.13 0.95 8.60
CA GLY A 664 -1.86 0.40 9.03
C GLY A 664 -0.84 0.14 7.91
N SER A 665 0.41 -0.09 8.31
CA SER A 665 1.58 -0.10 7.41
C SER A 665 1.67 -1.29 6.45
N VAL A 666 0.89 -2.34 6.70
CA VAL A 666 0.93 -3.64 5.98
C VAL A 666 -0.13 -3.68 4.85
N SER A 667 -1.07 -2.74 4.86
CA SER A 667 -2.33 -2.80 4.10
C SER A 667 -2.33 -1.93 2.84
N TYR A 668 -1.37 -2.12 1.91
CA TYR A 668 -1.31 -1.33 0.67
C TYR A 668 -2.57 -1.50 -0.20
N ARG A 669 -3.00 -2.74 -0.49
CA ARG A 669 -4.18 -3.04 -1.32
C ARG A 669 -5.46 -2.38 -0.79
N ARG A 670 -5.67 -2.41 0.53
CA ARG A 670 -6.82 -1.77 1.20
C ARG A 670 -6.76 -0.24 1.20
N SER A 671 -5.56 0.32 1.06
CA SER A 671 -5.33 1.78 1.04
C SER A 671 -5.14 2.31 -0.37
N TYR A 672 -5.36 1.49 -1.41
CA TYR A 672 -5.06 1.84 -2.78
C TYR A 672 -5.86 3.07 -3.26
N GLU A 673 -7.12 3.20 -2.87
CA GLU A 673 -7.95 4.38 -3.19
C GLU A 673 -7.39 5.67 -2.55
N ALA A 674 -6.90 5.60 -1.31
CA ALA A 674 -6.24 6.74 -0.66
C ALA A 674 -4.92 7.11 -1.36
N VAL A 675 -4.14 6.12 -1.80
CA VAL A 675 -2.93 6.34 -2.60
C VAL A 675 -3.29 6.92 -3.98
N LEU A 676 -4.41 6.52 -4.58
CA LEU A 676 -4.92 7.07 -5.82
C LEU A 676 -5.28 8.56 -5.67
N HIS A 677 -5.92 8.96 -4.56
CA HIS A 677 -6.18 10.37 -4.28
C HIS A 677 -4.89 11.19 -4.10
N LEU A 678 -3.87 10.64 -3.41
CA LEU A 678 -2.55 11.25 -3.33
C LEU A 678 -1.86 11.34 -4.70
N HIS A 679 -2.03 10.32 -5.55
CA HIS A 679 -1.57 10.32 -6.94
C HIS A 679 -2.22 11.45 -7.73
N MET A 680 -3.55 11.59 -7.65
CA MET A 680 -4.29 12.66 -8.33
C MET A 680 -3.85 14.04 -7.84
N ALA A 681 -3.72 14.23 -6.53
CA ALA A 681 -3.24 15.49 -5.96
C ALA A 681 -1.85 15.88 -6.48
N ARG A 682 -0.95 14.90 -6.68
CA ARG A 682 0.38 15.13 -7.27
C ARG A 682 0.31 15.48 -8.77
N GLU A 683 -0.63 14.90 -9.52
CA GLU A 683 -0.85 15.30 -10.92
C GLU A 683 -1.37 16.74 -11.00
N ILE A 684 -2.35 17.11 -10.16
CA ILE A 684 -2.87 18.49 -10.09
C ILE A 684 -1.74 19.47 -9.79
N GLU A 685 -0.89 19.17 -8.79
CA GLU A 685 0.27 20.00 -8.47
C GLU A 685 1.24 20.15 -9.65
N SER A 686 1.50 19.06 -10.38
CA SER A 686 2.42 19.06 -11.53
C SER A 686 1.84 19.85 -12.71
N ILE A 687 0.54 19.71 -12.98
CA ILE A 687 -0.18 20.46 -14.01
C ILE A 687 -0.26 21.93 -13.64
N TYR A 688 -0.54 22.27 -12.38
CA TYR A 688 -0.57 23.64 -11.88
C TYR A 688 0.79 24.33 -12.01
N GLN A 689 1.89 23.65 -11.65
CA GLN A 689 3.26 24.18 -11.81
C GLN A 689 3.60 24.45 -13.28
N ALA A 690 3.30 23.50 -14.17
CA ALA A 690 3.54 23.66 -15.60
C ALA A 690 2.64 24.74 -16.22
N GLY A 691 1.35 24.76 -15.88
CA GLY A 691 0.37 25.74 -16.36
C GLY A 691 0.75 27.16 -15.99
N ASN A 692 1.14 27.40 -14.73
CA ASN A 692 1.60 28.72 -14.29
C ASN A 692 2.91 29.14 -14.94
N PHE A 693 3.85 28.22 -15.14
CA PHE A 693 5.09 28.50 -15.86
C PHE A 693 4.81 28.94 -17.30
N LEU A 694 3.90 28.25 -18.00
CA LEU A 694 3.51 28.59 -19.36
C LEU A 694 2.72 29.90 -19.42
N ASN A 695 1.76 30.12 -18.53
CA ASN A 695 1.02 31.40 -18.44
C ASN A 695 1.98 32.59 -18.29
N ALA A 696 2.95 32.50 -17.37
CA ALA A 696 3.96 33.54 -17.19
C ALA A 696 4.83 33.73 -18.44
N ALA A 697 5.09 32.67 -19.21
CA ALA A 697 5.85 32.77 -20.45
C ALA A 697 5.04 33.42 -21.59
N VAL A 698 3.72 33.23 -21.63
CA VAL A 698 2.80 33.93 -22.55
C VAL A 698 2.82 35.43 -22.25
N ASP A 699 2.62 35.80 -20.98
CA ASP A 699 2.52 37.20 -20.56
C ASP A 699 3.82 37.98 -20.85
N ASN A 700 4.98 37.31 -20.75
CA ASN A 700 6.29 37.89 -21.04
C ASN A 700 6.67 37.93 -22.54
N SER A 701 5.77 37.58 -23.47
CA SER A 701 5.96 37.66 -24.93
C SER A 701 7.27 37.04 -25.42
N ASN A 702 7.61 35.85 -24.91
CA ASN A 702 8.88 35.21 -25.18
C ASN A 702 8.91 34.64 -26.61
N ASN A 703 9.82 35.08 -27.48
CA ASN A 703 9.89 34.64 -28.90
C ASN A 703 10.03 33.12 -29.10
N ASN A 704 10.48 32.40 -28.06
CA ASN A 704 10.62 30.93 -28.06
C ASN A 704 9.46 30.19 -27.39
N TYR A 705 8.37 30.87 -27.07
CA TYR A 705 7.21 30.31 -26.38
C TYR A 705 6.68 28.98 -26.96
N PRO A 706 6.41 28.83 -28.28
CA PRO A 706 5.80 27.60 -28.78
C PRO A 706 6.71 26.37 -28.65
N ALA A 707 8.03 26.54 -28.78
CA ALA A 707 8.99 25.45 -28.58
C ALA A 707 9.13 25.08 -27.09
N MET A 708 9.14 26.08 -26.21
CA MET A 708 9.16 25.89 -24.76
C MET A 708 7.89 25.21 -24.25
N ALA A 709 6.73 25.64 -24.73
CA ALA A 709 5.43 25.07 -24.40
C ALA A 709 5.37 23.58 -24.78
N ARG A 710 5.76 23.23 -26.01
CA ARG A 710 5.86 21.84 -26.45
C ARG A 710 6.80 21.01 -25.58
N ALA A 711 8.03 21.47 -25.35
CA ALA A 711 8.99 20.72 -24.53
C ALA A 711 8.52 20.50 -23.09
N THR A 712 7.84 21.49 -22.51
CA THR A 712 7.30 21.43 -21.14
C THR A 712 6.13 20.45 -21.07
N LEU A 713 5.19 20.54 -22.02
CA LEU A 713 4.04 19.64 -22.12
C LEU A 713 4.47 18.21 -22.45
N ASP A 714 5.42 18.00 -23.38
CA ASP A 714 5.93 16.67 -23.74
C ASP A 714 6.55 15.96 -22.52
N ASN A 715 7.34 16.68 -21.72
CA ASN A 715 7.94 16.12 -20.50
C ASN A 715 6.86 15.79 -19.45
N LEU A 716 5.92 16.71 -19.24
CA LEU A 716 4.80 16.49 -18.32
C LEU A 716 3.96 15.29 -18.76
N THR A 717 3.47 15.28 -19.99
CA THR A 717 2.64 14.20 -20.56
C THR A 717 3.37 12.87 -20.54
N SER A 718 4.65 12.82 -20.93
CA SER A 718 5.44 11.58 -20.87
C SER A 718 5.47 10.99 -19.46
N SER A 719 5.65 11.83 -18.44
CA SER A 719 5.61 11.37 -17.06
C SER A 719 4.21 10.92 -16.62
N LEU A 720 3.19 11.74 -16.91
CA LEU A 720 1.80 11.43 -16.57
C LEU A 720 1.32 10.13 -17.26
N GLU A 721 1.83 9.82 -18.45
CA GLU A 721 1.56 8.56 -19.15
C GLU A 721 2.24 7.36 -18.48
N LYS A 722 3.50 7.46 -18.07
CA LYS A 722 4.19 6.36 -17.37
C LYS A 722 3.51 6.05 -16.04
N ARG A 723 3.12 7.09 -15.31
CA ARG A 723 2.33 6.99 -14.07
C ARG A 723 0.95 6.41 -14.32
N PHE A 724 0.28 6.79 -15.41
CA PHE A 724 -1.00 6.20 -15.78
C PHE A 724 -0.89 4.69 -16.09
N LYS A 725 0.20 4.28 -16.76
CA LYS A 725 0.49 2.86 -17.05
C LYS A 725 0.86 2.03 -15.82
N SER A 726 1.22 2.66 -14.69
CA SER A 726 1.48 1.95 -13.43
C SER A 726 0.21 1.71 -12.60
N LEU A 727 -0.92 2.34 -12.94
CA LEU A 727 -2.20 2.15 -12.24
C LEU A 727 -2.78 0.76 -12.52
N LEU A 728 -3.62 0.29 -11.59
CA LEU A 728 -4.50 -0.86 -11.80
C LEU A 728 -5.33 -0.66 -13.10
N PRO A 729 -5.32 -1.62 -14.05
CA PRO A 729 -5.88 -1.45 -15.40
C PRO A 729 -7.42 -1.60 -15.46
N THR A 730 -8.13 -1.04 -14.48
CA THR A 730 -9.58 -1.07 -14.39
C THR A 730 -10.16 0.29 -14.78
N PHE A 731 -11.25 0.29 -15.56
CA PHE A 731 -11.95 1.52 -15.98
C PHE A 731 -12.31 2.42 -14.78
N ARG A 732 -12.84 1.84 -13.70
CA ARG A 732 -13.19 2.52 -12.45
C ARG A 732 -12.04 3.33 -11.83
N ILE A 733 -10.80 2.86 -11.95
CA ILE A 733 -9.62 3.53 -11.38
C ILE A 733 -9.04 4.54 -12.36
N GLN A 734 -8.99 4.16 -13.64
CA GLN A 734 -8.31 4.95 -14.67
C GLN A 734 -9.13 6.15 -15.14
N GLU A 735 -10.45 6.01 -15.28
CA GLU A 735 -11.30 7.07 -15.81
C GLU A 735 -11.36 8.30 -14.89
N PRO A 736 -11.51 8.18 -13.56
CA PRO A 736 -11.45 9.35 -12.67
C PRO A 736 -10.13 10.11 -12.76
N VAL A 737 -9.00 9.42 -12.91
CA VAL A 737 -7.68 10.06 -13.07
C VAL A 737 -7.62 10.85 -14.37
N LEU A 738 -8.08 10.27 -15.47
CA LEU A 738 -8.13 10.97 -16.76
C LEU A 738 -9.10 12.15 -16.73
N SER A 739 -10.24 12.00 -16.07
CA SER A 739 -11.23 13.07 -15.93
C SER A 739 -10.72 14.24 -15.12
N MET A 740 -10.11 13.96 -13.96
CA MET A 740 -9.41 14.98 -13.17
C MET A 740 -8.29 15.65 -13.99
N ARG A 741 -7.50 14.87 -14.75
CA ARG A 741 -6.42 15.41 -15.58
C ARG A 741 -6.96 16.39 -16.64
N ARG A 742 -8.08 16.05 -17.28
CA ARG A 742 -8.76 16.95 -18.23
C ARG A 742 -9.19 18.25 -17.58
N THR A 743 -9.78 18.16 -16.40
CA THR A 743 -10.33 19.34 -15.71
C THR A 743 -9.21 20.24 -15.23
N ALA A 744 -8.13 19.68 -14.71
CA ALA A 744 -6.91 20.41 -14.35
C ALA A 744 -6.26 21.09 -15.57
N PHE A 745 -6.11 20.40 -16.70
CA PHE A 745 -5.62 21.02 -17.94
C PHE A 745 -6.55 22.12 -18.46
N ASN A 746 -7.86 21.91 -18.36
CA ASN A 746 -8.85 22.89 -18.83
C ASN A 746 -8.79 24.22 -18.07
N LEU A 747 -8.23 24.26 -16.84
CA LEU A 747 -8.00 25.50 -16.11
C LEU A 747 -7.05 26.46 -16.86
N PHE A 748 -6.15 25.93 -17.68
CA PHE A 748 -5.10 26.68 -18.37
C PHE A 748 -5.34 26.79 -19.89
N SER A 749 -6.31 26.04 -20.43
CA SER A 749 -6.57 25.93 -21.89
C SER A 749 -6.99 27.25 -22.54
N GLY A 750 -7.54 28.21 -21.77
CA GLY A 750 -7.94 29.51 -22.26
C GLY A 750 -6.78 30.43 -22.67
N LYS A 751 -5.63 30.30 -22.00
CA LYS A 751 -4.40 31.08 -22.30
C LYS A 751 -3.38 30.27 -23.11
N VAL A 752 -3.28 28.97 -22.86
CA VAL A 752 -2.31 28.08 -23.50
C VAL A 752 -3.03 27.16 -24.50
N SER A 753 -2.97 27.53 -25.78
CA SER A 753 -3.69 26.84 -26.86
C SER A 753 -3.27 25.36 -27.03
N GLU A 754 -2.01 25.06 -26.76
CA GLU A 754 -1.38 23.75 -26.95
C GLU A 754 -1.96 22.69 -26.02
N ILE A 755 -2.49 23.09 -24.85
CA ILE A 755 -3.11 22.18 -23.88
C ILE A 755 -4.38 21.50 -24.44
N ARG A 756 -5.05 22.13 -25.41
CA ARG A 756 -6.24 21.52 -26.05
C ARG A 756 -5.92 20.18 -26.71
N GLY A 757 -4.73 20.07 -27.30
CA GLY A 757 -4.25 18.82 -27.88
C GLY A 757 -4.13 17.71 -26.83
N GLU A 758 -3.59 18.03 -25.66
CA GLU A 758 -3.45 17.10 -24.52
C GLU A 758 -4.81 16.65 -23.98
N ILE A 759 -5.75 17.59 -23.79
CA ILE A 759 -7.13 17.27 -23.38
C ILE A 759 -7.76 16.28 -24.37
N GLY A 760 -7.60 16.53 -25.66
CA GLY A 760 -8.08 15.62 -26.69
C GLY A 760 -7.44 14.22 -26.61
N GLN A 761 -6.12 14.11 -26.40
CA GLN A 761 -5.45 12.81 -26.25
C GLN A 761 -5.98 12.04 -25.03
N THR A 762 -6.25 12.72 -23.93
CA THR A 762 -6.83 12.06 -22.74
C THR A 762 -8.23 11.51 -23.00
N TRP A 763 -9.06 12.18 -23.82
CA TRP A 763 -10.35 11.64 -24.28
C TRP A 763 -10.18 10.39 -25.16
N LEU A 764 -9.18 10.37 -26.03
CA LEU A 764 -8.86 9.17 -26.81
C LEU A 764 -8.39 8.01 -25.91
N THR A 765 -7.69 8.28 -24.82
CA THR A 765 -7.36 7.25 -23.83
C THR A 765 -8.60 6.74 -23.09
N SER A 766 -9.51 7.62 -22.68
CA SER A 766 -10.81 7.25 -22.08
C SER A 766 -11.63 6.36 -23.01
N SER A 767 -11.71 6.70 -24.30
CA SER A 767 -12.38 5.86 -25.31
C SER A 767 -11.76 4.46 -25.40
N LYS A 768 -10.44 4.35 -25.44
CA LYS A 768 -9.74 3.06 -25.50
C LYS A 768 -10.04 2.18 -24.30
N ILE A 769 -10.03 2.74 -23.09
CA ILE A 769 -10.31 1.97 -21.86
C ILE A 769 -11.79 1.60 -21.76
N ALA A 770 -12.69 2.49 -22.20
CA ALA A 770 -14.13 2.23 -22.24
C ALA A 770 -14.48 1.10 -23.22
N ILE A 771 -13.88 1.06 -24.42
CA ILE A 771 -14.07 -0.05 -25.38
C ILE A 771 -13.60 -1.37 -24.78
N LYS A 772 -12.45 -1.38 -24.10
CA LYS A 772 -11.93 -2.60 -23.43
C LYS A 772 -12.84 -3.08 -22.30
N ALA A 773 -13.48 -2.16 -21.58
CA ALA A 773 -14.44 -2.45 -20.54
C ALA A 773 -15.86 -2.73 -21.08
N SER A 774 -16.07 -2.74 -22.40
CA SER A 774 -17.38 -2.89 -23.05
C SER A 774 -18.40 -1.79 -22.69
N HIS A 775 -17.92 -0.61 -22.28
CA HIS A 775 -18.74 0.57 -21.99
C HIS A 775 -18.90 1.43 -23.26
N PHE A 776 -19.68 0.94 -24.23
CA PHE A 776 -19.75 1.53 -25.57
C PHE A 776 -20.31 2.96 -25.62
N GLN A 777 -21.28 3.29 -24.78
CA GLN A 777 -21.88 4.64 -24.74
C GLN A 777 -20.84 5.70 -24.32
N THR A 778 -20.05 5.39 -23.29
CA THR A 778 -18.98 6.29 -22.79
C THR A 778 -17.79 6.35 -23.75
N ALA A 779 -17.50 5.23 -24.43
CA ALA A 779 -16.53 5.24 -25.52
C ALA A 779 -16.94 6.18 -26.64
N TYR A 780 -18.21 6.16 -27.05
CA TYR A 780 -18.76 7.01 -28.09
C TYR A 780 -18.72 8.49 -27.70
N SER A 781 -19.21 8.85 -26.50
CA SER A 781 -19.17 10.24 -26.02
C SER A 781 -17.74 10.78 -25.93
N SER A 782 -16.79 9.96 -25.47
CA SER A 782 -15.37 10.32 -25.42
C SER A 782 -14.77 10.59 -26.81
N ILE A 783 -15.17 9.81 -27.84
CA ILE A 783 -14.73 10.04 -29.23
C ILE A 783 -15.26 11.36 -29.75
N LEU A 784 -16.54 11.69 -29.49
CA LEU A 784 -17.13 12.97 -29.89
C LEU A 784 -16.40 14.16 -29.24
N GLN A 785 -16.06 14.05 -27.95
CA GLN A 785 -15.28 15.09 -27.26
C GLN A 785 -13.85 15.21 -27.82
N ALA A 786 -13.22 14.09 -28.20
CA ALA A 786 -11.92 14.11 -28.86
C ALA A 786 -11.97 14.75 -30.25
N GLN A 787 -13.04 14.52 -31.02
CA GLN A 787 -13.28 15.15 -32.33
C GLN A 787 -13.50 16.66 -32.20
N ARG A 788 -14.25 17.10 -31.19
CA ARG A 788 -14.45 18.53 -30.88
C ARG A 788 -13.14 19.27 -30.59
N ASN A 789 -12.15 18.57 -30.03
CA ASN A 789 -10.82 19.10 -29.77
C ASN A 789 -9.85 18.93 -30.95
N GLU A 790 -10.33 18.55 -32.14
CA GLU A 790 -9.57 18.39 -33.38
C GLU A 790 -8.37 17.44 -33.25
N THR A 791 -8.51 16.40 -32.43
CA THR A 791 -7.43 15.43 -32.26
C THR A 791 -7.18 14.61 -33.51
N ALA A 792 -5.90 14.51 -33.86
CA ALA A 792 -5.45 13.67 -34.94
C ALA A 792 -5.87 12.20 -34.70
N PHE A 793 -6.37 11.54 -35.75
CA PHE A 793 -6.67 10.11 -35.79
C PHE A 793 -7.73 9.61 -34.78
N SER A 794 -8.63 10.49 -34.31
CA SER A 794 -9.80 10.10 -33.51
C SER A 794 -10.69 9.06 -34.20
N PHE A 795 -10.76 9.09 -35.54
CA PHE A 795 -11.49 8.12 -36.35
C PHE A 795 -11.05 6.66 -36.11
N ILE A 796 -9.78 6.41 -35.75
CA ILE A 796 -9.28 5.06 -35.47
C ILE A 796 -10.06 4.42 -34.31
N GLN A 797 -10.38 5.21 -33.26
CA GLN A 797 -11.17 4.72 -32.14
C GLN A 797 -12.64 4.55 -32.54
N GLY A 798 -13.17 5.45 -33.39
CA GLY A 798 -14.49 5.31 -34.00
C GLY A 798 -14.68 3.97 -34.70
N CYS A 799 -13.79 3.62 -35.63
CA CYS A 799 -13.90 2.34 -36.34
C CYS A 799 -13.73 1.14 -35.40
N LYS A 800 -12.88 1.23 -34.37
CA LYS A 800 -12.75 0.17 -33.35
C LYS A 800 -14.03 -0.02 -32.54
N LEU A 801 -14.72 1.07 -32.21
CA LEU A 801 -16.02 1.03 -31.54
C LEU A 801 -17.07 0.37 -32.44
N THR A 802 -17.20 0.79 -33.70
CA THR A 802 -18.13 0.19 -34.69
C THR A 802 -17.92 -1.31 -34.81
N LYS A 803 -16.65 -1.75 -34.85
CA LYS A 803 -16.31 -3.17 -34.87
C LYS A 803 -16.72 -3.89 -33.58
N ALA A 804 -16.46 -3.29 -32.42
CA ALA A 804 -16.80 -3.87 -31.12
C ALA A 804 -18.32 -3.97 -30.89
N LEU A 805 -19.11 -3.10 -31.53
CA LEU A 805 -20.57 -3.18 -31.57
C LEU A 805 -21.11 -4.33 -32.43
N GLY A 806 -20.25 -5.06 -33.15
CA GLY A 806 -20.63 -6.20 -33.99
C GLY A 806 -20.83 -5.87 -35.46
N GLU A 807 -20.40 -4.68 -35.92
CA GLU A 807 -20.50 -4.25 -37.33
C GLU A 807 -19.12 -4.19 -38.03
N PRO A 808 -18.42 -5.33 -38.26
CA PRO A 808 -17.04 -5.33 -38.75
C PRO A 808 -16.88 -4.79 -40.19
N LEU A 809 -17.88 -5.01 -41.05
CA LEU A 809 -17.84 -4.56 -42.45
C LEU A 809 -17.97 -3.03 -42.56
N ARG A 810 -18.86 -2.45 -41.76
CA ARG A 810 -19.02 -1.00 -41.68
C ARG A 810 -17.74 -0.37 -41.13
N ALA A 811 -17.17 -0.94 -40.06
CA ALA A 811 -15.89 -0.49 -39.53
C ALA A 811 -14.76 -0.54 -40.58
N LEU A 812 -14.76 -1.56 -41.44
CA LEU A 812 -13.80 -1.67 -42.54
C LEU A 812 -14.01 -0.61 -43.63
N GLN A 813 -15.26 -0.29 -43.98
CA GLN A 813 -15.56 0.79 -44.91
C GLN A 813 -15.14 2.15 -44.34
N GLU A 814 -15.47 2.41 -43.08
CA GLU A 814 -15.11 3.65 -42.38
C GLU A 814 -13.59 3.85 -42.31
N ILE A 815 -12.82 2.81 -41.97
CA ILE A 815 -11.35 2.92 -41.93
C ILE A 815 -10.75 3.06 -43.33
N THR A 816 -11.33 2.42 -44.34
CA THR A 816 -10.85 2.53 -45.74
C THR A 816 -11.05 3.95 -46.25
N HIS A 817 -12.24 4.50 -46.06
CA HIS A 817 -12.55 5.89 -46.41
C HIS A 817 -11.65 6.89 -45.66
N ALA A 818 -11.42 6.69 -44.35
CA ALA A 818 -10.59 7.59 -43.56
C ALA A 818 -9.09 7.54 -43.91
N VAL A 819 -8.60 6.39 -44.39
CA VAL A 819 -7.21 6.23 -44.86
C VAL A 819 -7.03 6.80 -46.26
N GLU A 820 -8.04 6.69 -47.13
CA GLU A 820 -8.02 7.24 -48.49
C GLU A 820 -8.19 8.77 -48.50
N ASN A 821 -8.99 9.29 -47.56
CA ASN A 821 -9.20 10.72 -47.33
C ASN A 821 -8.60 11.13 -45.97
N PRO A 822 -7.27 11.14 -45.81
CA PRO A 822 -6.67 11.53 -44.54
C PRO A 822 -6.98 13.00 -44.25
N PRO A 823 -7.30 13.37 -43.00
CA PRO A 823 -7.41 14.77 -42.59
C PRO A 823 -6.14 15.56 -42.97
N ASN A 824 -6.27 16.86 -43.26
CA ASN A 824 -5.20 17.76 -43.76
C ASN A 824 -3.90 17.69 -42.93
N PHE A 825 -3.04 16.73 -43.26
CA PHE A 825 -1.73 16.54 -42.68
C PHE A 825 -0.72 16.51 -43.81
N ASP A 826 0.27 17.41 -43.77
CA ASP A 826 1.42 17.43 -44.69
C ASP A 826 2.31 16.18 -44.46
N LEU A 827 1.85 15.02 -44.94
CA LEU A 827 2.59 13.75 -44.88
C LEU A 827 3.83 13.75 -45.80
N ASN A 828 3.83 14.65 -46.81
CA ASN A 828 4.80 14.73 -47.91
C ASN A 828 6.06 15.57 -47.62
N LYS A 829 6.20 16.22 -46.46
CA LYS A 829 7.45 16.90 -46.09
C LYS A 829 8.46 15.92 -45.46
N PRO A 830 9.70 15.82 -45.97
CA PRO A 830 10.78 15.14 -45.26
C PRO A 830 11.08 15.95 -43.99
N GLY A 831 10.69 15.42 -42.82
CA GLY A 831 10.73 16.11 -41.54
C GLY A 831 9.38 16.26 -40.82
N SER A 832 8.29 15.66 -41.31
CA SER A 832 7.03 15.62 -40.57
C SER A 832 7.17 14.84 -39.25
N SER A 833 6.49 15.32 -38.20
CA SER A 833 6.55 14.77 -36.85
C SER A 833 6.33 13.24 -36.87
N ASN A 834 7.31 12.48 -36.36
CA ASN A 834 7.29 11.01 -36.21
C ASN A 834 5.95 10.39 -35.70
N PRO A 835 5.17 11.01 -34.80
CA PRO A 835 3.92 10.45 -34.27
C PRO A 835 2.79 10.32 -35.31
N SER A 836 2.64 11.27 -36.24
CA SER A 836 1.54 11.25 -37.21
C SER A 836 1.73 10.15 -38.25
N ARG A 837 2.99 9.90 -38.66
CA ARG A 837 3.34 8.75 -39.52
C ARG A 837 3.08 7.43 -38.81
N GLN A 838 3.40 7.33 -37.52
CA GLN A 838 3.07 6.15 -36.70
C GLN A 838 1.58 5.88 -36.57
N LEU A 839 0.76 6.92 -36.39
CA LEU A 839 -0.69 6.76 -36.32
C LEU A 839 -1.30 6.35 -37.67
N MET A 840 -0.79 6.90 -38.78
CA MET A 840 -1.21 6.51 -40.12
C MET A 840 -0.82 5.07 -40.45
N ALA A 841 0.42 4.66 -40.15
CA ALA A 841 0.86 3.27 -40.30
C ALA A 841 -0.01 2.31 -39.47
N LYS A 842 -0.39 2.70 -38.25
CA LYS A 842 -1.34 1.93 -37.41
C LYS A 842 -2.72 1.80 -38.05
N ALA A 843 -3.25 2.86 -38.66
CA ALA A 843 -4.53 2.80 -39.38
C ALA A 843 -4.45 1.85 -40.59
N LEU A 844 -3.37 1.92 -41.38
CA LEU A 844 -3.12 1.02 -42.50
C LEU A 844 -3.00 -0.44 -42.07
N LEU A 845 -2.29 -0.71 -40.97
CA LEU A 845 -2.17 -2.05 -40.40
C LEU A 845 -3.52 -2.59 -39.92
N LEU A 846 -4.33 -1.74 -39.26
CA LEU A 846 -5.68 -2.10 -38.83
C LEU A 846 -6.57 -2.44 -40.03
N ARG A 847 -6.50 -1.65 -41.10
CA ARG A 847 -7.21 -1.94 -42.35
C ARG A 847 -6.78 -3.30 -42.91
N ALA A 848 -5.48 -3.55 -43.08
CA ALA A 848 -4.97 -4.82 -43.60
C ALA A 848 -5.45 -6.02 -42.76
N ARG A 849 -5.39 -5.90 -41.43
CA ARG A 849 -5.86 -6.94 -40.51
C ARG A 849 -7.36 -7.20 -40.65
N TRP A 850 -8.18 -6.16 -40.67
CA TRP A 850 -9.63 -6.34 -40.77
C TRP A 850 -10.07 -6.83 -42.14
N THR A 851 -9.29 -6.57 -43.19
CA THR A 851 -9.53 -7.12 -44.52
C THR A 851 -9.23 -8.60 -44.59
N HIS A 852 -8.18 -9.04 -43.88
CA HIS A 852 -7.91 -10.46 -43.70
C HIS A 852 -9.03 -11.14 -42.90
N GLU A 853 -9.42 -10.60 -41.75
CA GLU A 853 -10.49 -11.18 -40.91
C GLU A 853 -11.88 -11.18 -41.58
N ALA A 854 -12.07 -10.42 -42.66
CA ALA A 854 -13.34 -10.38 -43.40
C ALA A 854 -13.49 -11.53 -44.41
N ASP A 855 -12.43 -12.26 -44.76
CA ASP A 855 -12.39 -13.40 -45.70
C ASP A 855 -13.11 -13.18 -47.05
N ARG A 856 -13.23 -11.91 -47.49
CA ARG A 856 -13.92 -11.52 -48.73
C ARG A 856 -13.00 -10.99 -49.83
N TYR A 857 -11.71 -10.84 -49.52
CA TYR A 857 -10.74 -10.18 -50.38
C TYR A 857 -9.70 -11.17 -50.88
N GLU A 858 -9.15 -10.93 -52.07
CA GLU A 858 -8.11 -11.77 -52.64
C GLU A 858 -6.81 -11.70 -51.85
N SER A 859 -6.06 -12.82 -51.80
CA SER A 859 -4.78 -12.90 -51.07
C SER A 859 -3.78 -11.82 -51.48
N ASN A 860 -3.71 -11.51 -52.78
CA ASN A 860 -2.84 -10.46 -53.30
C ASN A 860 -3.21 -9.07 -52.77
N GLU A 861 -4.50 -8.79 -52.61
CA GLU A 861 -4.97 -7.51 -52.07
C GLU A 861 -4.62 -7.36 -50.59
N VAL A 862 -4.75 -8.44 -49.81
CA VAL A 862 -4.37 -8.48 -48.40
C VAL A 862 -2.86 -8.27 -48.23
N ILE A 863 -2.04 -8.97 -49.01
CA ILE A 863 -0.56 -8.83 -49.01
C ILE A 863 -0.17 -7.39 -49.37
N ASN A 864 -0.76 -6.82 -50.42
CA ASN A 864 -0.50 -5.45 -50.84
C ASN A 864 -0.84 -4.42 -49.74
N ARG A 865 -1.93 -4.64 -48.99
CA ARG A 865 -2.31 -3.79 -47.86
C ARG A 865 -1.33 -3.89 -46.69
N PHE A 866 -0.81 -5.08 -46.38
CA PHE A 866 0.25 -5.24 -45.39
C PHE A 866 1.58 -4.60 -45.86
N ALA A 867 1.94 -4.77 -47.14
CA ALA A 867 3.12 -4.15 -47.74
C ALA A 867 3.04 -2.61 -47.74
N ALA A 868 1.84 -2.03 -47.91
CA ALA A 868 1.64 -0.59 -47.78
C ALA A 868 1.88 -0.10 -46.34
N ALA A 869 1.51 -0.90 -45.33
CA ALA A 869 1.74 -0.57 -43.93
C ALA A 869 3.24 -0.68 -43.54
N SER A 870 3.98 -1.66 -44.07
CA SER A 870 5.42 -1.80 -43.82
C SER A 870 6.25 -0.70 -44.49
N LYS A 871 5.91 -0.29 -45.71
CA LYS A 871 6.57 0.83 -46.42
C LYS A 871 6.46 2.18 -45.70
N MET A 872 5.40 2.39 -44.90
CA MET A 872 5.23 3.64 -44.14
C MET A 872 6.21 3.77 -42.97
N LEU A 873 6.58 2.66 -42.33
CA LEU A 873 7.51 2.61 -41.21
C LEU A 873 8.32 1.31 -41.24
N GLU A 874 9.47 1.36 -41.90
CA GLU A 874 10.35 0.18 -42.06
C GLU A 874 10.86 -0.36 -40.72
N GLN A 875 11.12 0.52 -39.76
CA GLN A 875 11.59 0.14 -38.41
C GLN A 875 10.49 -0.47 -37.53
N TRP A 876 9.23 -0.49 -37.97
CA TRP A 876 8.13 -1.03 -37.17
C TRP A 876 7.93 -2.52 -37.47
N GLU A 877 8.16 -3.37 -36.46
CA GLU A 877 8.09 -4.83 -36.60
C GLU A 877 6.66 -5.37 -36.73
N SER A 878 5.65 -4.67 -36.21
CA SER A 878 4.29 -5.20 -36.12
C SER A 878 3.64 -5.53 -37.48
N PRO A 879 3.76 -4.69 -38.53
CA PRO A 879 3.31 -5.06 -39.88
C PRO A 879 3.99 -6.31 -40.43
N HIS A 880 5.31 -6.44 -40.24
CA HIS A 880 6.09 -7.60 -40.69
C HIS A 880 5.66 -8.88 -39.96
N PHE A 881 5.50 -8.81 -38.64
CA PHE A 881 5.00 -9.91 -37.82
C PHE A 881 3.60 -10.36 -38.25
N ARG A 882 2.68 -9.42 -38.48
CA ARG A 882 1.31 -9.74 -38.91
C ARG A 882 1.23 -10.28 -40.33
N LEU A 883 2.12 -9.83 -41.21
CA LEU A 883 2.27 -10.41 -42.54
C LEU A 883 2.80 -11.85 -42.46
N GLY A 884 3.79 -12.11 -41.61
CA GLY A 884 4.26 -13.48 -41.32
C GLY A 884 3.14 -14.36 -40.77
N GLN A 885 2.37 -13.87 -39.79
CA GLN A 885 1.20 -14.58 -39.28
C GLN A 885 0.18 -14.90 -40.38
N TYR A 886 -0.08 -13.96 -41.29
CA TYR A 886 -0.95 -14.20 -42.43
C TYR A 886 -0.43 -15.33 -43.33
N TYR A 887 0.87 -15.39 -43.60
CA TYR A 887 1.48 -16.49 -44.36
C TYR A 887 1.38 -17.83 -43.61
N ASP A 888 1.61 -17.85 -42.29
CA ASP A 888 1.47 -19.05 -41.46
C ASP A 888 0.03 -19.57 -41.48
N ASP A 889 -0.95 -18.68 -41.32
CA ASP A 889 -2.37 -19.04 -41.33
C ASP A 889 -2.82 -19.48 -42.74
N ALA A 890 -2.32 -18.84 -43.79
CA ALA A 890 -2.53 -19.27 -45.17
C ALA A 890 -1.92 -20.66 -45.45
N PHE A 891 -0.73 -20.95 -44.93
CA PHE A 891 -0.07 -22.25 -45.05
C PHE A 891 -0.85 -23.35 -44.32
N LYS A 892 -1.29 -23.11 -43.08
CA LYS A 892 -2.12 -24.06 -42.31
C LYS A 892 -3.44 -24.41 -43.01
N ASN A 893 -4.01 -23.46 -43.74
CA ASN A 893 -5.26 -23.63 -44.47
C ASN A 893 -5.09 -24.31 -45.84
N MET A 894 -3.86 -24.61 -46.29
CA MET A 894 -3.62 -25.40 -47.50
C MET A 894 -3.86 -26.91 -47.25
N ASP A 895 -4.30 -27.64 -48.28
CA ASP A 895 -4.47 -29.09 -48.22
C ASP A 895 -3.15 -29.81 -47.89
N ALA A 896 -3.25 -30.94 -47.16
CA ALA A 896 -2.08 -31.71 -46.72
C ALA A 896 -1.19 -32.18 -47.88
N GLN A 897 -1.74 -32.43 -49.07
CA GLN A 897 -0.97 -32.81 -50.27
C GLN A 897 -0.13 -31.64 -50.84
N THR A 898 -0.61 -30.41 -50.73
CA THR A 898 0.09 -29.19 -51.17
C THR A 898 1.14 -28.73 -50.15
N GLN A 899 0.90 -28.97 -48.85
CA GLN A 899 1.92 -28.78 -47.82
C GLN A 899 3.09 -29.74 -48.00
N ILE A 900 2.82 -31.02 -48.30
CA ILE A 900 3.86 -32.04 -48.53
C ILE A 900 4.65 -31.76 -49.81
N SER A 901 4.00 -31.30 -50.90
CA SER A 901 4.71 -31.00 -52.16
C SER A 901 5.67 -29.80 -52.05
N GLN A 902 5.39 -28.83 -51.17
CA GLN A 902 6.31 -27.74 -50.86
C GLN A 902 7.49 -28.19 -49.98
N TYR A 903 7.25 -29.08 -49.00
CA TYR A 903 8.33 -29.68 -48.19
C TYR A 903 9.30 -30.53 -49.03
N VAL A 904 8.80 -31.27 -50.03
CA VAL A 904 9.63 -32.12 -50.92
C VAL A 904 10.48 -31.28 -51.91
N TYR A 905 10.09 -30.04 -52.19
CA TYR A 905 10.86 -29.14 -53.06
C TYR A 905 12.06 -28.49 -52.35
N ASP A 906 11.99 -28.26 -51.04
CA ASP A 906 13.14 -27.70 -50.28
C ASP A 906 14.24 -28.76 -50.06
N ASP A 907 13.89 -30.01 -49.78
CA ASP A 907 14.86 -31.12 -49.61
C ASP A 907 15.58 -31.51 -50.92
N SER A 908 15.09 -31.07 -52.09
CA SER A 908 15.72 -31.34 -53.39
C SER A 908 16.58 -30.19 -53.92
N SER A 909 16.72 -29.09 -53.17
CA SER A 909 17.50 -27.92 -53.58
C SER A 909 18.82 -27.69 -52.81
N GLU A 910 19.13 -28.47 -51.78
CA GLU A 910 20.48 -28.54 -51.20
C GLU A 910 21.35 -29.59 -51.91
N THR A 911 21.82 -29.25 -53.12
CA THR A 911 23.10 -29.78 -53.61
C THR A 911 24.05 -28.60 -53.84
N PRO A 912 25.21 -28.55 -53.16
CA PRO A 912 26.12 -27.42 -53.27
C PRO A 912 26.89 -27.49 -54.61
N PRO A 913 27.18 -26.35 -55.25
CA PRO A 913 28.46 -26.16 -55.92
C PRO A 913 29.57 -25.81 -54.92
#